data_AF-A0A0D3JH99-F1
#
_entry.id   AF-A0A0D3JH99-F1
#
_cell.length_a   1.000
_cell.length_b   1.000
_cell.length_c   1.000
_cell.angle_alpha   90.00
_cell.angle_beta   90.00
_cell.angle_gamma   90.00
#
_symmetry.space_group_name_H-M   'P 1'
#
loop_
_entity.id
_entity.type
_entity.pdbx_description
1 polymer ?
#
loop_
_entity_poly.entity_id
_entity_poly.type
_entity_poly.pdbx_seq_one_letter_code
_entity_poly.pdbx_strand_id
1 'polypeptide(L)'
;MHVVRSGLIGAAAIATAATAQSIPESPSLNFTGALASGASTLGTAGDSSWTAGGAAIEEPMRPALSQGADFISETAAALDLLGRVGWLQAEAPSHLLNLATSPHRSALFKVAVRTFFPDLRLGVYSRALSLLLLLKVLLIDKNYDPEAPPRFPQAKQHMSVLVPQEQLRPSTIPSGYAGTLVQASHIHTNEDETMHAYGEAMHSGLVPLHMSPGDQGDWILGEDPIEVIRWSLGPFVWPSFRNIGSWGTERIGVDGTGWPLGEQPPPAFSAYRYSDAALEALVFEGLGQHRVVLIDRSRPGPAGSSSPEGAHYALPLGFAAAAEVRPGFAQFGADAYFNRDGRVVGIARGGRLYTPDGPLGSGRSCVSSHHFLGDYHLCSAWSDGWLHAKLALRGTLFAVVTAIDHLQATHLTWGNALSLSSLEVLPTNHALRLMLSPFVHRTAAVNFNAAIMLLSSDALLPRAMALTPEGFRTLFAAGNASDALAFATVPDARRARGVDTLVLPFDEDGAEYYDILRRFVRKYIAAEVRCDDPLVARWYARLASLLPQGELPPLSCGSLADVIATFAHHVSALHGHVGQVAGEVEDPCFAPFAWREGELCGTPRQSLARASIMAATGSTNPRIIDDYSFLFKRGETKGLWRNMTAELLSFGERVDARNEARERAGRRRYRVFEPRNIETSVAV
;
A
#
# COMPACT_ATOMS: atom_id res chain seq x y z
N MET A 1 43.56 34.44 -25.18
CA MET A 1 44.52 34.53 -26.30
C MET A 1 43.92 33.76 -27.47
N HIS A 2 43.91 34.37 -28.66
CA HIS A 2 43.25 33.98 -29.91
C HIS A 2 41.73 34.16 -30.06
N VAL A 3 41.43 35.15 -30.91
CA VAL A 3 40.18 35.57 -31.55
C VAL A 3 40.20 35.04 -32.98
N VAL A 4 39.08 34.53 -33.51
CA VAL A 4 38.59 34.83 -34.89
C VAL A 4 37.05 34.74 -34.91
N ARG A 5 36.45 35.80 -35.44
CA ARG A 5 35.01 36.04 -35.75
C ARG A 5 34.63 35.51 -37.14
N SER A 6 33.34 35.21 -37.34
CA SER A 6 32.43 35.71 -38.41
C SER A 6 31.29 34.68 -38.63
N GLY A 7 30.00 35.00 -38.83
CA GLY A 7 29.35 36.27 -39.13
C GLY A 7 27.81 36.21 -38.98
N LEU A 8 27.23 37.41 -39.00
CA LEU A 8 25.80 37.77 -38.93
C LEU A 8 25.09 37.67 -40.30
N ILE A 9 23.76 37.54 -40.27
CA ILE A 9 22.66 38.21 -41.04
C ILE A 9 21.36 37.48 -40.58
N GLY A 10 20.21 38.06 -40.23
CA GLY A 10 19.66 39.41 -40.25
C GLY A 10 18.18 39.38 -40.68
N ALA A 11 17.29 39.97 -39.87
CA ALA A 11 15.91 40.44 -40.15
C ALA A 11 14.78 39.38 -40.30
N ALA A 12 13.50 39.60 -39.97
CA ALA A 12 12.73 40.80 -39.61
C ALA A 12 11.45 40.42 -38.83
N ALA A 13 10.94 41.35 -38.02
CA ALA A 13 9.62 41.31 -37.38
C ALA A 13 8.50 41.67 -38.36
N ILE A 14 7.31 41.09 -38.17
CA ILE A 14 6.04 41.65 -38.68
C ILE A 14 5.02 41.60 -37.54
N ALA A 15 4.62 42.79 -37.10
CA ALA A 15 3.39 43.04 -36.35
C ALA A 15 2.33 43.55 -37.34
N THR A 16 1.09 43.09 -37.19
CA THR A 16 -0.08 43.74 -37.77
C THR A 16 -1.24 43.70 -36.79
N ALA A 17 -1.76 44.89 -36.51
CA ALA A 17 -2.93 45.19 -35.71
C ALA A 17 -4.21 45.20 -36.58
N ALA A 18 -5.35 45.47 -35.91
CA ALA A 18 -6.70 45.81 -36.38
C ALA A 18 -7.72 44.66 -36.22
N THR A 19 -8.94 44.81 -35.73
CA THR A 19 -9.77 45.98 -35.34
C THR A 19 -11.01 45.45 -34.62
N ALA A 20 -11.54 46.23 -33.66
CA ALA A 20 -12.86 46.01 -33.08
C ALA A 20 -13.98 46.36 -34.08
N GLN A 21 -15.06 45.57 -34.11
CA GLN A 21 -16.36 45.97 -34.67
C GLN A 21 -17.52 45.35 -33.87
N SER A 22 -18.60 46.13 -33.83
CA SER A 22 -19.79 46.08 -32.99
C SER A 22 -20.90 45.14 -33.49
N ILE A 23 -21.84 44.89 -32.57
CA ILE A 23 -23.11 44.14 -32.61
C ILE A 23 -23.99 44.43 -33.84
N PRO A 24 -24.83 43.46 -34.28
CA PRO A 24 -26.27 43.74 -34.27
C PRO A 24 -27.15 42.60 -33.73
N GLU A 25 -28.40 42.97 -33.48
CA GLU A 25 -29.49 42.35 -32.74
C GLU A 25 -30.07 41.03 -33.30
N SER A 26 -30.82 40.36 -32.43
CA SER A 26 -31.67 39.17 -32.60
C SER A 26 -32.64 39.16 -33.78
N PRO A 27 -33.21 37.96 -34.08
CA PRO A 27 -34.68 37.89 -34.06
C PRO A 27 -35.21 36.69 -33.27
N SER A 28 -36.33 36.96 -32.58
CA SER A 28 -37.23 36.04 -31.89
C SER A 28 -37.82 34.97 -32.82
N LEU A 29 -37.89 33.72 -32.37
CA LEU A 29 -38.80 32.71 -32.91
C LEU A 29 -39.56 32.01 -31.79
N ASN A 30 -40.88 32.08 -31.93
CA ASN A 30 -41.92 31.64 -31.01
C ASN A 30 -42.54 30.36 -31.60
N PHE A 31 -42.57 29.25 -30.88
CA PHE A 31 -43.36 28.07 -31.26
C PHE A 31 -43.93 27.36 -30.02
N THR A 32 -45.12 27.79 -29.63
CA THR A 32 -46.14 26.96 -29.00
C THR A 32 -46.74 26.01 -30.04
N GLY A 33 -46.76 24.70 -29.77
CA GLY A 33 -47.53 23.75 -30.55
C GLY A 33 -47.28 22.28 -30.20
N ALA A 34 -48.33 21.63 -29.67
CA ALA A 34 -48.54 20.17 -29.60
C ALA A 34 -47.88 19.37 -28.45
N LEU A 35 -48.42 19.55 -27.24
CA LEU A 35 -48.67 18.43 -26.31
C LEU A 35 -50.11 17.94 -26.52
N ALA A 36 -50.30 16.78 -27.15
CA ALA A 36 -51.54 16.00 -27.05
C ALA A 36 -51.33 14.58 -27.58
N SER A 37 -51.16 13.61 -26.68
CA SER A 37 -51.88 12.32 -26.70
C SER A 37 -51.27 11.36 -25.67
N GLY A 38 -52.14 10.74 -24.87
CA GLY A 38 -51.83 9.48 -24.20
C GLY A 38 -51.68 9.51 -22.67
N ALA A 39 -52.63 10.08 -21.94
CA ALA A 39 -52.89 9.69 -20.55
C ALA A 39 -54.34 9.21 -20.41
N SER A 40 -54.51 7.91 -20.13
CA SER A 40 -55.66 7.31 -19.44
C SER A 40 -55.21 5.89 -19.05
N THR A 41 -55.31 5.40 -17.81
CA THR A 41 -56.51 5.33 -16.97
C THR A 41 -56.16 4.90 -15.52
N LEU A 42 -56.76 5.60 -14.54
CA LEU A 42 -57.43 5.17 -13.28
C LEU A 42 -56.75 4.17 -12.30
N GLY A 43 -56.81 4.32 -10.97
CA GLY A 43 -57.54 5.23 -10.06
C GLY A 43 -57.25 4.85 -8.59
N THR A 44 -56.94 5.82 -7.72
CA THR A 44 -57.75 6.36 -6.58
C THR A 44 -58.22 5.41 -5.48
N ALA A 45 -57.64 5.59 -4.28
CA ALA A 45 -58.28 5.66 -2.95
C ALA A 45 -57.15 5.87 -1.92
N GLY A 46 -57.16 6.72 -0.90
CA GLY A 46 -58.16 7.60 -0.29
C GLY A 46 -57.65 7.91 1.13
N ASP A 47 -57.45 9.20 1.41
CA ASP A 47 -57.33 9.91 2.70
C ASP A 47 -57.01 9.18 4.03
N SER A 48 -55.98 9.68 4.72
CA SER A 48 -56.16 10.25 6.06
C SER A 48 -55.07 11.30 6.38
N SER A 49 -55.56 12.45 6.84
CA SER A 49 -54.86 13.66 7.25
C SER A 49 -53.98 13.45 8.50
N TRP A 50 -52.98 14.32 8.73
CA TRP A 50 -52.89 15.26 9.87
C TRP A 50 -51.63 16.16 9.72
N THR A 51 -51.90 17.46 9.82
CA THR A 51 -51.07 18.69 9.88
C THR A 51 -50.04 18.70 11.02
N ALA A 52 -49.02 19.55 11.16
CA ALA A 52 -48.33 20.60 10.40
C ALA A 52 -47.13 21.05 11.28
N GLY A 53 -46.07 21.61 10.70
CA GLY A 53 -45.11 22.43 11.45
C GLY A 53 -43.77 22.66 10.77
N GLY A 54 -43.58 23.83 10.15
CA GLY A 54 -42.24 24.43 10.00
C GLY A 54 -41.78 24.78 8.58
N ALA A 55 -42.21 25.96 8.10
CA ALA A 55 -41.57 26.88 7.13
C ALA A 55 -40.75 26.32 5.95
N ALA A 56 -41.32 26.49 4.75
CA ALA A 56 -40.62 26.49 3.47
C ALA A 56 -39.82 27.79 3.27
N ILE A 57 -38.65 27.68 2.62
CA ILE A 57 -38.10 28.72 1.75
C ILE A 57 -37.99 28.08 0.37
N GLU A 58 -38.79 28.59 -0.57
CA GLU A 58 -38.80 28.21 -1.99
C GLU A 58 -37.65 28.91 -2.73
N GLU A 59 -36.90 28.18 -3.56
CA GLU A 59 -36.50 28.66 -4.89
C GLU A 59 -36.50 27.49 -5.90
N PRO A 60 -36.90 27.71 -7.16
CA PRO A 60 -37.24 26.64 -8.10
C PRO A 60 -36.05 26.27 -9.01
N MET A 61 -35.51 25.06 -8.88
CA MET A 61 -34.67 24.46 -9.93
C MET A 61 -35.55 24.05 -11.12
N ARG A 62 -35.43 24.78 -12.24
CA ARG A 62 -35.82 24.27 -13.57
C ARG A 62 -34.65 23.45 -14.13
N PRO A 63 -34.80 22.16 -14.48
CA PRO A 63 -33.78 21.44 -15.22
C PRO A 63 -33.82 21.84 -16.70
N ALA A 64 -32.65 22.18 -17.26
CA ALA A 64 -32.47 22.46 -18.67
C ALA A 64 -32.58 21.15 -19.49
N LEU A 65 -33.44 21.17 -20.51
CA LEU A 65 -33.79 20.06 -21.39
C LEU A 65 -32.65 19.51 -22.28
N SER A 66 -31.41 20.01 -22.16
CA SER A 66 -30.24 19.47 -22.87
C SER A 66 -29.66 18.20 -22.20
N GLN A 67 -29.98 17.94 -20.93
CA GLN A 67 -29.47 16.77 -20.18
C GLN A 67 -30.10 15.43 -20.63
N GLY A 68 -31.22 15.44 -21.34
CA GLY A 68 -31.94 14.23 -21.73
C GLY A 68 -31.35 13.48 -22.94
N ALA A 69 -30.71 14.20 -23.87
CA ALA A 69 -30.12 13.59 -25.07
C ALA A 69 -28.78 12.90 -24.76
N ASP A 70 -27.96 13.51 -23.89
CA ASP A 70 -26.70 12.94 -23.41
C ASP A 70 -26.97 11.70 -22.54
N PHE A 71 -28.01 11.73 -21.70
CA PHE A 71 -28.47 10.58 -20.92
C PHE A 71 -28.82 9.34 -21.76
N ILE A 72 -29.47 9.52 -22.93
CA ILE A 72 -29.85 8.41 -23.81
C ILE A 72 -28.62 7.83 -24.51
N SER A 73 -27.67 8.67 -24.93
CA SER A 73 -26.42 8.23 -25.57
C SER A 73 -25.50 7.49 -24.58
N GLU A 74 -25.39 7.98 -23.34
CA GLU A 74 -24.60 7.37 -22.27
C GLU A 74 -25.21 6.05 -21.78
N THR A 75 -26.54 5.95 -21.72
CA THR A 75 -27.24 4.71 -21.39
C THR A 75 -27.03 3.65 -22.47
N ALA A 76 -27.02 4.03 -23.75
CA ALA A 76 -26.75 3.12 -24.86
C ALA A 76 -25.30 2.60 -24.86
N ALA A 77 -24.32 3.45 -24.51
CA ALA A 77 -22.91 3.04 -24.38
C ALA A 77 -22.66 2.10 -23.19
N ALA A 78 -23.33 2.33 -22.05
CA ALA A 78 -23.30 1.42 -20.92
C ALA A 78 -23.94 0.06 -21.24
N LEU A 79 -25.04 0.05 -22.02
CA LEU A 79 -25.68 -1.18 -22.51
C LEU A 79 -24.82 -1.92 -23.54
N ASP A 80 -24.12 -1.22 -24.44
CA ASP A 80 -23.15 -1.82 -25.37
C ASP A 80 -21.96 -2.44 -24.63
N LEU A 81 -21.46 -1.78 -23.58
CA LEU A 81 -20.40 -2.32 -22.71
C LEU A 81 -20.88 -3.57 -21.94
N LEU A 82 -22.09 -3.54 -21.37
CA LEU A 82 -22.73 -4.70 -20.74
C LEU A 82 -22.92 -5.87 -21.72
N GLY A 83 -23.13 -5.59 -23.01
CA GLY A 83 -23.19 -6.59 -24.07
C GLY A 83 -21.84 -7.16 -24.50
N ARG A 84 -20.73 -6.44 -24.29
CA ARG A 84 -19.35 -6.83 -24.67
C ARG A 84 -18.58 -7.55 -23.56
N VAL A 85 -18.98 -7.40 -22.29
CA VAL A 85 -18.46 -8.22 -21.19
C VAL A 85 -19.05 -9.63 -21.31
N GLY A 86 -18.31 -10.53 -21.97
CA GLY A 86 -18.75 -11.89 -22.32
C GLY A 86 -19.26 -12.77 -21.17
N TRP A 87 -19.12 -12.36 -19.91
CA TRP A 87 -19.71 -13.03 -18.75
C TRP A 87 -21.25 -12.92 -18.71
N LEU A 88 -21.83 -11.82 -19.18
CA LEU A 88 -23.29 -11.62 -19.21
C LEU A 88 -24.01 -12.37 -20.34
N GLN A 89 -23.29 -12.78 -21.39
CA GLN A 89 -23.87 -13.64 -22.45
C GLN A 89 -24.04 -15.10 -21.99
N ALA A 90 -23.38 -15.51 -20.90
CA ALA A 90 -23.47 -16.86 -20.37
C ALA A 90 -24.67 -17.09 -19.45
N GLU A 91 -25.29 -16.03 -18.90
CA GLU A 91 -26.48 -16.11 -18.04
C GLU A 91 -27.67 -15.43 -18.70
N ALA A 92 -28.77 -16.17 -18.90
CA ALA A 92 -29.90 -15.73 -19.70
C ALA A 92 -30.60 -14.44 -19.16
N PRO A 93 -31.24 -13.64 -20.04
CA PRO A 93 -31.98 -12.40 -19.70
C PRO A 93 -33.06 -12.55 -18.59
N SER A 94 -33.46 -13.77 -18.28
CA SER A 94 -34.45 -14.10 -17.23
C SER A 94 -33.96 -13.82 -15.81
N HIS A 95 -32.65 -13.76 -15.56
CA HIS A 95 -32.09 -13.49 -14.23
C HIS A 95 -32.19 -12.01 -13.82
N LEU A 96 -32.11 -11.08 -14.78
CA LEU A 96 -32.33 -9.65 -14.53
C LEU A 96 -33.80 -9.33 -14.21
N LEU A 97 -34.75 -10.03 -14.83
CA LEU A 97 -36.17 -9.89 -14.48
C LEU A 97 -36.47 -10.38 -13.05
N ASN A 98 -35.76 -11.41 -12.57
CA ASN A 98 -35.91 -11.93 -11.19
C ASN A 98 -35.37 -10.99 -10.10
N LEU A 99 -34.45 -10.07 -10.44
CA LEU A 99 -34.00 -9.01 -9.53
C LEU A 99 -35.08 -7.92 -9.32
N ALA A 100 -35.92 -7.68 -10.33
CA ALA A 100 -36.99 -6.68 -10.28
C ALA A 100 -38.27 -7.16 -9.57
N THR A 101 -38.50 -8.49 -9.48
CA THR A 101 -39.73 -9.07 -8.92
C THR A 101 -39.63 -9.47 -7.44
N SER A 102 -38.44 -9.46 -6.85
CA SER A 102 -38.25 -9.67 -5.41
C SER A 102 -38.31 -8.33 -4.66
N PRO A 103 -39.24 -8.14 -3.69
CA PRO A 103 -39.43 -6.87 -2.99
C PRO A 103 -38.15 -6.36 -2.30
N HIS A 104 -37.39 -7.26 -1.66
CA HIS A 104 -36.14 -6.95 -0.97
C HIS A 104 -34.98 -6.62 -1.94
N ARG A 105 -34.90 -7.31 -3.07
CA ARG A 105 -33.86 -7.04 -4.08
C ARG A 105 -34.16 -5.78 -4.90
N SER A 106 -35.44 -5.45 -5.09
CA SER A 106 -35.86 -4.18 -5.70
C SER A 106 -35.53 -2.97 -4.81
N ALA A 107 -35.57 -3.12 -3.49
CA ALA A 107 -35.20 -2.06 -2.55
C ALA A 107 -33.68 -1.81 -2.58
N LEU A 108 -32.87 -2.87 -2.58
CA LEU A 108 -31.41 -2.79 -2.75
C LEU A 108 -31.01 -2.23 -4.11
N PHE A 109 -31.69 -2.63 -5.20
CA PHE A 109 -31.47 -2.07 -6.53
C PHE A 109 -31.85 -0.58 -6.59
N LYS A 110 -32.97 -0.18 -5.99
CA LYS A 110 -33.38 1.24 -5.91
C LYS A 110 -32.44 2.07 -5.04
N VAL A 111 -31.88 1.50 -3.97
CA VAL A 111 -30.83 2.13 -3.15
C VAL A 111 -29.54 2.26 -3.97
N ALA A 112 -29.11 1.21 -4.68
CA ALA A 112 -27.94 1.28 -5.57
C ALA A 112 -28.14 2.33 -6.68
N VAL A 113 -29.30 2.36 -7.34
CA VAL A 113 -29.61 3.37 -8.36
C VAL A 113 -29.63 4.78 -7.76
N ARG A 114 -30.22 4.99 -6.58
CA ARG A 114 -30.22 6.31 -5.91
C ARG A 114 -28.86 6.72 -5.32
N THR A 115 -27.99 5.77 -4.99
CA THR A 115 -26.69 6.05 -4.36
C THR A 115 -25.58 6.26 -5.40
N PHE A 116 -25.65 5.58 -6.56
CA PHE A 116 -24.58 5.60 -7.56
C PHE A 116 -24.88 6.44 -8.82
N PHE A 117 -26.15 6.78 -9.10
CA PHE A 117 -26.51 7.50 -10.34
C PHE A 117 -26.73 9.02 -10.26
N PRO A 118 -26.86 9.70 -9.10
CA PRO A 118 -27.03 11.16 -9.13
C PRO A 118 -25.70 11.93 -9.18
N ASP A 119 -24.54 11.28 -9.06
CA ASP A 119 -23.25 11.99 -9.01
C ASP A 119 -22.48 11.95 -10.34
N LEU A 120 -22.33 13.13 -10.97
CA LEU A 120 -21.56 13.35 -12.19
C LEU A 120 -20.04 13.30 -11.96
N ARG A 121 -19.56 13.23 -10.69
CA ARG A 121 -18.13 13.22 -10.31
C ARG A 121 -17.39 11.91 -10.60
N LEU A 122 -18.10 10.83 -10.91
CA LEU A 122 -17.52 9.55 -11.33
C LEU A 122 -17.71 9.37 -12.83
N GLY A 123 -16.65 9.02 -13.56
CA GLY A 123 -16.77 8.61 -14.95
C GLY A 123 -17.79 7.46 -15.10
N VAL A 124 -18.50 7.40 -16.22
CA VAL A 124 -19.54 6.37 -16.52
C VAL A 124 -19.04 4.94 -16.20
N TYR A 125 -17.75 4.69 -16.42
CA TYR A 125 -17.09 3.42 -16.16
C TYR A 125 -16.99 3.07 -14.67
N SER A 126 -16.70 4.03 -13.79
CA SER A 126 -16.64 3.82 -12.34
C SER A 126 -18.02 3.53 -11.74
N ARG A 127 -19.08 4.15 -12.30
CA ARG A 127 -20.48 3.90 -11.90
C ARG A 127 -20.96 2.51 -12.32
N ALA A 128 -20.63 2.09 -13.55
CA ALA A 128 -20.96 0.75 -14.05
C ALA A 128 -20.20 -0.36 -13.29
N LEU A 129 -18.92 -0.13 -12.97
CA LEU A 129 -18.09 -1.12 -12.28
C LEU A 129 -18.47 -1.32 -10.80
N SER A 130 -18.81 -0.24 -10.08
CA SER A 130 -19.33 -0.34 -8.70
C SER A 130 -20.65 -1.11 -8.64
N LEU A 131 -21.52 -0.91 -9.63
CA LEU A 131 -22.76 -1.69 -9.78
C LEU A 131 -22.47 -3.16 -10.10
N LEU A 132 -21.49 -3.45 -10.96
CA LEU A 132 -21.08 -4.81 -11.31
C LEU A 132 -20.43 -5.56 -10.14
N LEU A 133 -19.57 -4.90 -9.35
CA LEU A 133 -18.96 -5.48 -8.14
C LEU A 133 -20.03 -5.80 -7.09
N LEU A 134 -20.98 -4.88 -6.88
CA LEU A 134 -22.11 -5.10 -5.98
C LEU A 134 -23.01 -6.24 -6.45
N LEU A 135 -23.34 -6.30 -7.75
CA LEU A 135 -24.12 -7.39 -8.33
C LEU A 135 -23.36 -8.73 -8.22
N LYS A 136 -22.05 -8.75 -8.43
CA LYS A 136 -21.21 -9.95 -8.27
C LYS A 136 -21.23 -10.45 -6.82
N VAL A 137 -21.08 -9.57 -5.83
CA VAL A 137 -21.19 -9.93 -4.40
C VAL A 137 -22.59 -10.45 -4.06
N LEU A 138 -23.64 -9.83 -4.60
CA LEU A 138 -25.04 -10.23 -4.36
C LEU A 138 -25.46 -11.52 -5.10
N LEU A 139 -24.75 -11.90 -6.17
CA LEU A 139 -25.07 -13.07 -7.00
C LEU A 139 -24.25 -14.32 -6.66
N ILE A 140 -23.07 -14.16 -6.05
CA ILE A 140 -22.17 -15.29 -5.71
C ILE A 140 -22.60 -16.01 -4.44
N ASP A 141 -23.22 -15.35 -3.46
CA ASP A 141 -23.69 -16.01 -2.24
C ASP A 141 -25.22 -15.96 -2.11
N LYS A 142 -25.88 -17.05 -2.51
CA LYS A 142 -27.34 -17.19 -2.41
C LYS A 142 -27.84 -17.33 -0.97
N ASN A 143 -26.94 -17.49 0.02
CA ASN A 143 -27.27 -17.76 1.43
C ASN A 143 -26.55 -16.82 2.42
N TYR A 144 -26.12 -15.63 1.99
CA TYR A 144 -25.50 -14.65 2.88
C TYR A 144 -26.46 -14.21 4.00
N ASP A 145 -26.19 -14.66 5.22
CA ASP A 145 -26.87 -14.25 6.46
C ASP A 145 -25.89 -13.40 7.30
N PRO A 146 -26.10 -12.09 7.42
CA PRO A 146 -25.17 -11.18 8.09
C PRO A 146 -25.04 -11.40 9.61
N GLU A 147 -25.89 -12.24 10.21
CA GLU A 147 -25.91 -12.53 11.65
C GLU A 147 -25.35 -13.94 11.99
N ALA A 148 -24.97 -14.74 11.00
CA ALA A 148 -24.48 -16.10 11.23
C ALA A 148 -22.96 -16.12 11.55
N PRO A 149 -22.52 -16.83 12.61
CA PRO A 149 -21.09 -17.00 12.89
C PRO A 149 -20.40 -17.81 11.77
N PRO A 150 -19.12 -17.53 11.46
CA PRO A 150 -18.41 -18.13 10.34
C PRO A 150 -18.32 -19.66 10.50
N ARG A 151 -18.85 -20.40 9.53
CA ARG A 151 -18.69 -21.87 9.45
C ARG A 151 -17.45 -22.19 8.63
N PHE A 152 -16.37 -22.59 9.31
CA PHE A 152 -15.21 -23.19 8.64
C PHE A 152 -15.59 -24.57 8.11
N PRO A 153 -15.36 -24.88 6.81
CA PRO A 153 -15.52 -26.24 6.33
C PRO A 153 -14.46 -27.13 6.99
N GLN A 154 -14.90 -28.17 7.70
CA GLN A 154 -14.00 -29.22 8.17
C GLN A 154 -13.26 -29.81 6.97
N ALA A 155 -11.93 -29.78 7.02
CA ALA A 155 -11.06 -30.34 6.00
C ALA A 155 -11.44 -31.81 5.75
N LYS A 156 -11.97 -32.12 4.56
CA LYS A 156 -12.06 -33.50 4.09
C LYS A 156 -10.64 -34.03 3.90
N GLN A 157 -10.28 -35.06 4.65
CA GLN A 157 -9.07 -35.85 4.44
C GLN A 157 -9.15 -36.53 3.06
N HIS A 158 -8.55 -35.92 2.05
CA HIS A 158 -8.06 -36.63 0.87
C HIS A 158 -6.52 -36.65 0.94
N MET A 159 -5.99 -37.60 1.70
CA MET A 159 -4.59 -38.01 1.59
C MET A 159 -4.50 -39.34 0.84
N SER A 160 -4.58 -39.30 -0.48
CA SER A 160 -3.85 -40.29 -1.28
C SER A 160 -2.40 -39.81 -1.36
N VAL A 161 -1.53 -40.39 -0.53
CA VAL A 161 -0.10 -40.08 -0.53
C VAL A 161 0.51 -40.69 -1.78
N LEU A 162 0.49 -39.95 -2.90
CA LEU A 162 1.49 -40.10 -3.94
C LEU A 162 2.70 -39.31 -3.47
N VAL A 163 3.68 -40.00 -2.86
CA VAL A 163 5.01 -39.41 -2.67
C VAL A 163 5.60 -39.24 -4.07
N PRO A 164 5.80 -38.02 -4.60
CA PRO A 164 6.48 -37.87 -5.87
C PRO A 164 7.90 -38.41 -5.69
N GLN A 165 8.28 -39.43 -6.46
CA GLN A 165 9.62 -40.02 -6.39
C GLN A 165 10.69 -39.10 -6.99
N GLU A 166 10.28 -38.06 -7.74
CA GLU A 166 11.14 -36.97 -8.18
C GLU A 166 10.60 -35.62 -7.69
N GLN A 167 11.50 -34.84 -7.11
CA GLN A 167 11.24 -33.47 -6.69
C GLN A 167 11.26 -32.58 -7.94
N LEU A 168 10.07 -32.25 -8.45
CA LEU A 168 9.92 -31.39 -9.62
C LEU A 168 10.47 -29.99 -9.30
N ARG A 169 11.30 -29.44 -10.19
CA ARG A 169 11.60 -28.01 -10.18
C ARG A 169 10.32 -27.27 -10.59
N PRO A 170 9.77 -26.38 -9.75
CA PRO A 170 8.61 -25.62 -10.14
C PRO A 170 8.95 -24.72 -11.32
N SER A 171 7.98 -24.49 -12.21
CA SER A 171 8.09 -23.45 -13.22
C SER A 171 8.23 -22.09 -12.53
N THR A 172 8.94 -21.16 -13.17
CA THR A 172 9.18 -19.82 -12.63
C THR A 172 8.88 -18.75 -13.67
N ILE A 173 8.45 -17.57 -13.23
CA ILE A 173 8.25 -16.37 -14.06
C ILE A 173 9.03 -15.18 -13.48
N PRO A 174 9.47 -14.22 -14.31
CA PRO A 174 10.05 -12.98 -13.82
C PRO A 174 9.00 -12.09 -13.16
N SER A 175 9.35 -11.47 -12.02
CA SER A 175 8.49 -10.54 -11.28
C SER A 175 8.70 -9.10 -11.75
N GLY A 176 7.92 -8.69 -12.76
CA GLY A 176 7.84 -7.31 -13.25
C GLY A 176 9.20 -6.61 -13.39
N TYR A 177 9.29 -5.38 -12.87
CA TYR A 177 10.52 -4.57 -12.92
C TYR A 177 11.65 -5.05 -12.00
N ALA A 178 11.36 -5.89 -10.99
CA ALA A 178 12.39 -6.44 -10.11
C ALA A 178 13.21 -7.55 -10.79
N GLY A 179 12.63 -8.24 -11.78
CA GLY A 179 13.29 -9.29 -12.55
C GLY A 179 13.56 -10.59 -11.79
N THR A 180 13.28 -10.64 -10.49
CA THR A 180 13.41 -11.84 -9.66
C THR A 180 12.49 -12.95 -10.17
N LEU A 181 13.04 -14.16 -10.31
CA LEU A 181 12.25 -15.33 -10.67
C LEU A 181 11.45 -15.82 -9.45
N VAL A 182 10.12 -15.82 -9.58
CA VAL A 182 9.19 -16.38 -8.59
C VAL A 182 8.56 -17.64 -9.13
N GLN A 183 8.11 -18.52 -8.23
CA GLN A 183 7.36 -19.71 -8.63
C GLN A 183 6.10 -19.31 -9.40
N ALA A 184 5.91 -19.91 -10.58
CA ALA A 184 4.63 -19.89 -11.26
C ALA A 184 3.69 -20.81 -10.49
N SER A 185 2.65 -20.25 -9.87
CA SER A 185 1.80 -21.04 -8.97
C SER A 185 0.90 -21.99 -9.77
N HIS A 186 0.79 -23.24 -9.30
CA HIS A 186 -0.24 -24.21 -9.70
C HIS A 186 -1.30 -24.40 -8.61
N ILE A 187 -1.27 -23.60 -7.54
CA ILE A 187 -2.19 -23.72 -6.40
C ILE A 187 -3.31 -22.70 -6.64
N HIS A 188 -4.35 -23.12 -7.34
CA HIS A 188 -5.60 -22.36 -7.43
C HIS A 188 -6.40 -22.58 -6.14
N THR A 189 -6.46 -21.58 -5.27
CA THR A 189 -7.52 -21.51 -4.23
C THR A 189 -8.55 -20.45 -4.61
N ASN A 190 -9.78 -20.59 -4.12
CA ASN A 190 -10.86 -19.61 -4.37
C ASN A 190 -10.52 -18.19 -3.87
N GLU A 191 -9.64 -18.08 -2.87
CA GLU A 191 -9.14 -16.78 -2.40
C GLU A 191 -8.21 -16.11 -3.41
N ASP A 192 -7.39 -16.91 -4.13
CA ASP A 192 -6.51 -16.41 -5.19
C ASP A 192 -7.33 -15.90 -6.39
N GLU A 193 -8.49 -16.49 -6.68
CA GLU A 193 -9.43 -16.01 -7.71
C GLU A 193 -10.04 -14.65 -7.34
N THR A 194 -10.32 -14.42 -6.06
CA THR A 194 -10.86 -13.14 -5.57
C THR A 194 -9.80 -12.05 -5.69
N MET A 195 -8.57 -12.34 -5.31
CA MET A 195 -7.43 -11.44 -5.49
C MET A 195 -7.16 -11.17 -6.96
N HIS A 196 -7.17 -12.20 -7.82
CA HIS A 196 -7.00 -12.06 -9.27
C HIS A 196 -8.07 -11.16 -9.90
N ALA A 197 -9.34 -11.43 -9.62
CA ALA A 197 -10.45 -10.62 -10.09
C ALA A 197 -10.39 -9.18 -9.54
N TYR A 198 -9.87 -8.99 -8.32
CA TYR A 198 -9.66 -7.67 -7.74
C TYR A 198 -8.66 -6.85 -8.55
N GLY A 199 -7.46 -7.39 -8.82
CA GLY A 199 -6.50 -6.62 -9.61
C GLY A 199 -6.92 -6.47 -11.07
N GLU A 200 -7.63 -7.42 -11.69
CA GLU A 200 -8.24 -7.20 -13.00
C GLU A 200 -9.24 -6.02 -12.99
N ALA A 201 -10.06 -5.90 -11.94
CA ALA A 201 -10.98 -4.77 -11.78
C ALA A 201 -10.22 -3.44 -11.58
N MET A 202 -9.12 -3.46 -10.82
CA MET A 202 -8.29 -2.27 -10.63
C MET A 202 -7.49 -1.89 -11.88
N HIS A 203 -7.05 -2.88 -12.67
CA HIS A 203 -6.29 -2.69 -13.91
C HIS A 203 -7.17 -2.13 -15.05
N SER A 204 -8.44 -2.51 -15.10
CA SER A 204 -9.33 -2.27 -16.24
C SER A 204 -10.02 -0.90 -16.30
N GLY A 205 -9.93 -0.03 -15.28
CA GLY A 205 -10.49 1.32 -15.42
C GLY A 205 -10.52 2.27 -14.21
N LEU A 206 -10.20 1.83 -12.99
CA LEU A 206 -10.30 2.71 -11.81
C LEU A 206 -9.11 3.67 -11.65
N VAL A 207 -7.92 3.26 -12.10
CA VAL A 207 -6.73 4.11 -12.08
C VAL A 207 -5.98 3.92 -13.38
N PRO A 208 -6.27 4.64 -14.46
CA PRO A 208 -5.54 4.43 -15.72
C PRO A 208 -4.09 4.95 -15.58
N LEU A 209 -3.16 4.29 -16.28
CA LEU A 209 -1.78 4.76 -16.39
C LEU A 209 -1.75 6.01 -17.27
N HIS A 210 -1.74 7.18 -16.64
CA HIS A 210 -1.70 8.46 -17.36
C HIS A 210 -0.33 9.11 -17.31
N MET A 211 0.02 9.76 -18.41
CA MET A 211 1.33 10.36 -18.64
C MET A 211 1.38 11.88 -18.42
N SER A 212 0.24 12.55 -18.18
CA SER A 212 0.20 14.01 -18.01
C SER A 212 -0.05 14.43 -16.54
N PRO A 213 0.45 15.61 -16.11
CA PRO A 213 0.22 16.15 -14.76
C PRO A 213 -1.24 16.50 -14.46
N GLY A 214 -2.04 16.86 -15.47
CA GLY A 214 -3.46 17.24 -15.32
C GLY A 214 -4.40 16.06 -15.13
N ASP A 215 -4.01 14.87 -15.61
CA ASP A 215 -4.81 13.65 -15.51
C ASP A 215 -4.70 12.95 -14.15
N GLN A 216 -4.04 13.54 -13.15
CA GLN A 216 -3.89 12.92 -11.82
C GLN A 216 -5.06 13.24 -10.88
N GLY A 217 -5.92 14.19 -11.29
CA GLY A 217 -6.99 14.75 -10.49
C GLY A 217 -6.49 15.73 -9.44
N ASP A 218 -7.39 16.59 -8.97
CA ASP A 218 -7.15 17.52 -7.86
C ASP A 218 -8.12 17.23 -6.72
N TRP A 219 -7.70 17.48 -5.48
CA TRP A 219 -8.62 17.50 -4.34
C TRP A 219 -9.56 18.69 -4.49
N ILE A 220 -10.87 18.50 -4.28
CA ILE A 220 -11.80 19.63 -4.31
C ILE A 220 -11.59 20.44 -3.04
N LEU A 221 -11.66 21.77 -3.17
CA LEU A 221 -11.49 22.69 -2.05
C LEU A 221 -12.47 22.34 -0.91
N GLY A 222 -11.91 22.04 0.27
CA GLY A 222 -12.69 21.70 1.47
C GLY A 222 -12.97 20.21 1.65
N GLU A 223 -12.56 19.34 0.72
CA GLU A 223 -12.61 17.89 0.95
C GLU A 223 -11.58 17.43 1.98
N ASP A 224 -11.93 16.39 2.72
CA ASP A 224 -10.97 15.62 3.52
C ASP A 224 -10.43 14.45 2.65
N PRO A 225 -9.14 14.48 2.26
CA PRO A 225 -8.54 13.41 1.49
C PRO A 225 -8.70 12.01 2.09
N ILE A 226 -8.71 11.89 3.42
CA ILE A 226 -8.86 10.59 4.10
C ILE A 226 -10.25 10.02 3.84
N GLU A 227 -11.29 10.83 4.06
CA GLU A 227 -12.68 10.41 3.89
C GLU A 227 -13.00 10.11 2.42
N VAL A 228 -12.46 10.91 1.49
CA VAL A 228 -12.61 10.65 0.04
C VAL A 228 -12.00 9.30 -0.33
N ILE A 229 -10.80 8.97 0.17
CA ILE A 229 -10.15 7.69 -0.12
C ILE A 229 -10.90 6.53 0.53
N ARG A 230 -11.27 6.65 1.81
CA ARG A 230 -12.05 5.62 2.52
C ARG A 230 -13.37 5.33 1.82
N TRP A 231 -14.09 6.37 1.41
CA TRP A 231 -15.34 6.24 0.65
C TRP A 231 -15.10 5.61 -0.72
N SER A 232 -14.04 6.02 -1.43
CA SER A 232 -13.70 5.55 -2.77
C SER A 232 -13.25 4.08 -2.82
N LEU A 233 -12.76 3.52 -1.72
CA LEU A 233 -12.53 2.08 -1.60
C LEU A 233 -13.83 1.27 -1.56
N GLY A 234 -14.98 1.89 -1.28
CA GLY A 234 -16.29 1.25 -1.34
C GLY A 234 -16.40 0.03 -0.41
N PRO A 235 -16.73 -1.18 -0.92
CA PRO A 235 -16.83 -2.39 -0.09
C PRO A 235 -15.48 -2.92 0.40
N PHE A 236 -14.36 -2.42 -0.15
CA PHE A 236 -13.02 -2.80 0.28
C PHE A 236 -12.69 -2.01 1.55
N VAL A 237 -12.86 -2.64 2.70
CA VAL A 237 -12.66 -1.97 3.99
C VAL A 237 -11.18 -1.69 4.18
N TRP A 238 -10.84 -0.44 4.53
CA TRP A 238 -9.50 -0.10 4.99
C TRP A 238 -9.09 -1.04 6.12
N PRO A 239 -7.89 -1.66 6.09
CA PRO A 239 -7.52 -2.68 7.07
C PRO A 239 -7.73 -2.19 8.51
N SER A 240 -8.54 -2.95 9.27
CA SER A 240 -8.82 -2.65 10.68
C SER A 240 -7.64 -2.97 11.59
N PHE A 241 -6.80 -3.92 11.18
CA PHE A 241 -5.62 -4.36 11.91
C PHE A 241 -4.38 -3.50 11.58
N ARG A 242 -3.65 -3.06 12.62
CA ARG A 242 -2.51 -2.14 12.50
C ARG A 242 -1.42 -2.48 13.52
N ASN A 243 -0.23 -2.90 13.04
CA ASN A 243 0.94 -3.14 13.90
C ASN A 243 1.53 -1.84 14.45
N ILE A 244 1.36 -0.76 13.70
CA ILE A 244 1.73 0.59 14.08
C ILE A 244 0.46 1.43 13.98
N GLY A 245 0.06 2.09 15.08
CA GLY A 245 -1.23 2.78 15.18
C GLY A 245 -1.40 3.90 14.16
N SER A 246 -2.64 4.33 13.91
CA SER A 246 -2.89 5.51 13.07
C SER A 246 -2.30 6.77 13.70
N TRP A 247 -1.87 7.71 12.87
CA TRP A 247 -1.57 9.07 13.33
C TRP A 247 -2.80 9.68 14.00
N GLY A 248 -2.64 10.42 15.09
CA GLY A 248 -3.76 11.13 15.73
C GLY A 248 -4.73 10.29 16.59
N THR A 249 -4.60 8.95 16.66
CA THR A 249 -5.28 8.16 17.71
C THR A 249 -4.50 8.17 19.03
N GLU A 250 -3.25 8.62 19.00
CA GLU A 250 -2.35 8.74 20.14
C GLU A 250 -2.22 10.22 20.51
N ARG A 251 -2.39 10.53 21.80
CA ARG A 251 -2.60 11.87 22.36
C ARG A 251 -1.35 12.76 22.27
N ILE A 252 -1.01 13.24 21.07
CA ILE A 252 0.09 14.19 20.90
C ILE A 252 -0.52 15.52 20.41
N GLY A 253 -0.65 16.47 21.34
CA GLY A 253 -0.95 17.86 21.00
C GLY A 253 0.20 18.48 20.21
N VAL A 254 -0.09 19.59 19.53
CA VAL A 254 0.84 20.31 18.63
C VAL A 254 2.07 20.86 19.38
N ASP A 255 2.06 20.83 20.71
CA ASP A 255 3.12 21.26 21.63
C ASP A 255 3.66 20.13 22.54
N GLY A 256 3.27 18.87 22.30
CA GLY A 256 3.63 17.75 23.18
C GLY A 256 2.84 17.68 24.49
N THR A 257 1.83 18.52 24.70
CA THR A 257 0.85 18.35 25.78
C THR A 257 -0.34 17.55 25.24
N GLY A 258 -0.63 16.39 25.84
CA GLY A 258 -1.72 15.53 25.36
C GLY A 258 -3.10 16.21 25.44
N TRP A 259 -4.01 15.84 24.53
CA TRP A 259 -5.38 16.38 24.52
C TRP A 259 -6.19 15.94 25.77
N PRO A 260 -7.06 16.83 26.31
CA PRO A 260 -7.97 16.48 27.40
C PRO A 260 -8.92 15.31 27.05
N LEU A 261 -9.25 14.49 28.05
CA LEU A 261 -10.21 13.40 27.90
C LEU A 261 -11.62 13.93 27.56
N GLY A 262 -12.18 13.51 26.43
CA GLY A 262 -13.59 13.75 26.07
C GLY A 262 -13.84 14.73 24.93
N GLU A 263 -12.80 15.34 24.36
CA GLU A 263 -12.92 16.16 23.14
C GLU A 263 -12.68 15.31 21.88
N GLN A 264 -13.61 15.36 20.92
CA GLN A 264 -13.38 14.88 19.55
C GLN A 264 -12.28 15.74 18.93
N PRO A 265 -11.25 15.18 18.28
CA PRO A 265 -10.21 16.00 17.67
C PRO A 265 -10.84 16.91 16.61
N PRO A 266 -10.72 18.25 16.73
CA PRO A 266 -11.02 19.18 15.64
C PRO A 266 -9.99 18.96 14.51
N PRO A 267 -9.80 19.87 13.51
CA PRO A 267 -8.88 19.72 12.36
C PRO A 267 -7.37 19.46 12.65
N ALA A 268 -7.00 18.97 13.83
CA ALA A 268 -5.69 18.69 14.39
C ALA A 268 -4.83 17.69 13.59
N PHE A 269 -5.41 16.79 12.80
CA PHE A 269 -4.65 15.97 11.84
C PHE A 269 -3.87 16.84 10.84
N SER A 270 -4.41 18.01 10.47
CA SER A 270 -3.70 18.98 9.63
C SER A 270 -2.46 19.56 10.30
N ALA A 271 -2.48 19.88 11.60
CA ALA A 271 -1.33 20.50 12.27
C ALA A 271 -0.24 19.47 12.61
N TYR A 272 -0.62 18.32 13.18
CA TYR A 272 0.37 17.31 13.61
C TYR A 272 1.13 16.71 12.44
N ARG A 273 0.47 16.44 11.29
CA ARG A 273 1.12 15.86 10.11
C ARG A 273 2.26 16.73 9.58
N TYR A 274 2.23 18.04 9.84
CA TYR A 274 3.28 18.97 9.44
C TYR A 274 4.26 19.28 10.56
N SER A 275 4.13 18.68 11.75
CA SER A 275 5.06 18.90 12.86
C SER A 275 6.36 18.10 12.68
N ASP A 276 7.42 18.54 13.37
CA ASP A 276 8.67 17.79 13.44
C ASP A 276 8.52 16.54 14.31
N ALA A 277 7.71 16.63 15.38
CA ALA A 277 7.39 15.50 16.25
C ALA A 277 6.79 14.31 15.48
N ALA A 278 5.91 14.56 14.49
CA ALA A 278 5.36 13.49 13.66
C ALA A 278 6.43 12.80 12.78
N LEU A 279 7.39 13.58 12.27
CA LEU A 279 8.52 13.02 11.53
C LEU A 279 9.43 12.19 12.46
N GLU A 280 9.78 12.73 13.62
CA GLU A 280 10.61 12.06 14.62
C GLU A 280 9.95 10.75 15.08
N ALA A 281 8.65 10.77 15.35
CA ALA A 281 7.89 9.57 15.71
C ALA A 281 7.85 8.55 14.55
N LEU A 282 7.71 8.97 13.30
CA LEU A 282 7.76 8.06 12.15
C LEU A 282 9.11 7.34 12.06
N VAL A 283 10.19 8.04 12.38
CA VAL A 283 11.55 7.52 12.26
C VAL A 283 11.96 6.65 13.46
N PHE A 284 11.63 7.05 14.68
CA PHE A 284 12.12 6.37 15.89
C PHE A 284 11.08 5.50 16.61
N GLU A 285 9.80 5.60 16.23
CA GLU A 285 8.69 4.82 16.80
C GLU A 285 7.84 4.11 15.76
N GLY A 286 7.96 4.54 14.50
CA GLY A 286 7.22 4.02 13.35
C GLY A 286 8.08 3.20 12.40
N LEU A 287 7.71 3.23 11.12
CA LEU A 287 8.34 2.44 10.06
C LEU A 287 9.84 2.70 9.87
N GLY A 288 10.32 3.93 10.13
CA GLY A 288 11.70 4.33 9.82
C GLY A 288 12.78 3.65 10.66
N GLN A 289 12.43 3.03 11.79
CA GLN A 289 13.39 2.53 12.79
C GLN A 289 14.47 1.62 12.20
N HIS A 290 14.08 0.69 11.33
CA HIS A 290 14.98 -0.30 10.71
C HIS A 290 16.01 0.30 9.73
N ARG A 291 15.89 1.58 9.34
CA ARG A 291 16.80 2.25 8.39
C ARG A 291 17.66 3.34 9.03
N VAL A 292 17.42 3.69 10.29
CA VAL A 292 18.24 4.69 11.00
C VAL A 292 19.63 4.15 11.25
N VAL A 293 20.66 4.94 10.95
CA VAL A 293 22.06 4.60 11.20
C VAL A 293 22.76 5.69 12.01
N LEU A 294 23.74 5.27 12.81
CA LEU A 294 24.71 6.16 13.44
C LEU A 294 25.60 6.80 12.38
N ILE A 295 25.88 8.10 12.52
CA ILE A 295 26.81 8.80 11.64
C ILE A 295 28.25 8.43 12.01
N ASP A 296 29.01 7.96 11.02
CA ASP A 296 30.45 7.76 11.10
C ASP A 296 31.16 8.75 10.17
N ARG A 297 31.58 9.90 10.73
CA ARG A 297 32.25 10.97 9.96
C ARG A 297 33.58 10.56 9.34
N SER A 298 34.13 9.39 9.68
CA SER A 298 35.32 8.85 9.02
C SER A 298 35.03 8.24 7.64
N ARG A 299 33.75 7.93 7.34
CA ARG A 299 33.31 7.35 6.07
C ARG A 299 32.73 8.43 5.14
N PRO A 300 32.83 8.26 3.82
CA PRO A 300 32.17 9.16 2.87
C PRO A 300 30.65 8.97 2.88
N GLY A 301 29.92 10.01 2.46
CA GLY A 301 28.47 9.93 2.18
C GLY A 301 27.57 10.57 3.25
N PRO A 302 26.24 10.41 3.11
CA PRO A 302 25.24 11.10 3.94
C PRO A 302 25.30 10.65 5.40
N ALA A 303 25.49 9.36 5.67
CA ALA A 303 25.73 8.84 7.03
C ALA A 303 27.19 9.01 7.50
N GLY A 304 27.96 9.91 6.88
CA GLY A 304 29.37 10.11 7.17
C GLY A 304 29.83 11.55 6.97
N SER A 305 30.85 11.76 6.15
CA SER A 305 31.54 13.05 5.97
C SER A 305 30.64 14.18 5.47
N SER A 306 29.51 13.87 4.82
CA SER A 306 28.58 14.85 4.26
C SER A 306 27.47 15.25 5.23
N SER A 307 27.44 14.69 6.44
CA SER A 307 26.42 14.99 7.44
C SER A 307 26.57 16.42 8.01
N PRO A 308 25.44 17.14 8.24
CA PRO A 308 25.48 18.49 8.77
C PRO A 308 26.00 18.51 10.22
N GLU A 309 26.42 19.70 10.68
CA GLU A 309 26.81 19.90 12.07
C GLU A 309 25.63 19.61 13.01
N GLY A 310 25.91 19.07 14.20
CA GLY A 310 24.88 18.68 15.18
C GLY A 310 24.16 17.36 14.90
N ALA A 311 24.32 16.77 13.71
CA ALA A 311 23.76 15.46 13.38
C ALA A 311 24.57 14.32 14.03
N HIS A 312 23.83 13.36 14.58
CA HIS A 312 24.33 12.12 15.19
C HIS A 312 23.75 10.87 14.52
N TYR A 313 22.49 10.92 14.09
CA TYR A 313 21.84 9.88 13.31
C TYR A 313 21.50 10.38 11.90
N ALA A 314 21.48 9.46 10.95
CA ALA A 314 20.99 9.69 9.61
C ALA A 314 19.91 8.65 9.23
N LEU A 315 18.97 9.08 8.38
CA LEU A 315 18.08 8.20 7.63
C LEU A 315 18.37 8.43 6.13
N PRO A 316 19.30 7.65 5.55
CA PRO A 316 19.74 7.86 4.17
C PRO A 316 18.70 7.37 3.18
N LEU A 317 18.12 8.29 2.41
CA LEU A 317 17.18 7.98 1.32
C LEU A 317 17.46 8.81 0.07
N GLY A 318 18.52 9.63 0.07
CA GLY A 318 18.92 10.47 -1.06
C GLY A 318 19.22 9.68 -2.34
N PHE A 319 19.61 8.40 -2.21
CA PHE A 319 19.83 7.50 -3.35
C PHE A 319 18.59 7.37 -4.27
N ALA A 320 17.38 7.49 -3.70
CA ALA A 320 16.13 7.38 -4.45
C ALA A 320 15.94 8.54 -5.46
N ALA A 321 16.72 9.63 -5.34
CA ALA A 321 16.72 10.70 -6.33
C ALA A 321 17.24 10.28 -7.71
N ALA A 322 17.94 9.13 -7.82
CA ALA A 322 18.37 8.57 -9.09
C ALA A 322 17.23 7.91 -9.89
N ALA A 323 16.12 7.54 -9.23
CA ALA A 323 15.02 6.84 -9.89
C ALA A 323 14.14 7.82 -10.68
N GLU A 324 14.08 7.66 -12.00
CA GLU A 324 13.29 8.52 -12.88
C GLU A 324 11.79 8.52 -12.52
N VAL A 325 11.20 9.71 -12.44
CA VAL A 325 9.76 9.90 -12.21
C VAL A 325 9.05 10.34 -13.49
N ARG A 326 7.76 10.00 -13.60
CA ARG A 326 6.91 10.44 -14.71
C ARG A 326 6.74 11.96 -14.69
N PRO A 327 6.58 12.60 -15.87
CA PRO A 327 6.36 14.03 -15.97
C PRO A 327 5.20 14.51 -15.07
N GLY A 328 5.45 15.59 -14.33
CA GLY A 328 4.47 16.19 -13.41
C GLY A 328 4.61 15.79 -11.96
N PHE A 329 5.25 14.66 -11.66
CA PHE A 329 5.53 14.26 -10.29
C PHE A 329 6.85 14.84 -9.78
N ALA A 330 6.93 15.05 -8.48
CA ALA A 330 8.16 15.42 -7.80
C ALA A 330 9.13 14.24 -7.72
N GLN A 331 10.42 14.55 -7.77
CA GLN A 331 11.49 13.56 -7.66
C GLN A 331 11.53 12.93 -6.25
N PHE A 332 11.82 11.64 -6.12
CA PHE A 332 12.10 11.05 -4.81
C PHE A 332 13.47 11.47 -4.26
N GLY A 333 13.76 11.10 -3.02
CA GLY A 333 15.08 11.26 -2.41
C GLY A 333 15.17 12.42 -1.42
N ALA A 334 15.58 12.10 -0.20
CA ALA A 334 15.88 13.05 0.86
C ALA A 334 16.65 12.35 1.99
N ASP A 335 17.81 12.86 2.39
CA ASP A 335 18.52 12.35 3.58
C ASP A 335 18.07 13.15 4.81
N ALA A 336 17.62 12.46 5.86
CA ALA A 336 17.25 13.12 7.11
C ALA A 336 18.32 12.97 8.17
N TYR A 337 18.48 14.00 8.99
CA TYR A 337 19.51 14.07 10.02
C TYR A 337 18.88 14.40 11.36
N PHE A 338 19.32 13.70 12.41
CA PHE A 338 18.81 13.85 13.77
C PHE A 338 19.96 13.96 14.77
N ASN A 339 19.73 14.65 15.88
CA ASN A 339 20.70 14.76 16.96
C ASN A 339 20.66 13.50 17.87
N ARG A 340 21.44 13.50 18.95
CA ARG A 340 21.54 12.35 19.90
C ARG A 340 20.22 12.02 20.61
N ASP A 341 19.31 12.98 20.69
CA ASP A 341 18.01 12.83 21.36
C ASP A 341 16.90 12.44 20.37
N GLY A 342 17.25 12.22 19.09
CA GLY A 342 16.28 11.91 18.04
C GLY A 342 15.53 13.13 17.50
N ARG A 343 15.97 14.36 17.83
CA ARG A 343 15.39 15.59 17.27
C ARG A 343 15.92 15.87 15.88
N VAL A 344 15.05 16.30 14.97
CA VAL A 344 15.44 16.60 13.59
C VAL A 344 16.37 17.81 13.52
N VAL A 345 17.50 17.65 12.84
CA VAL A 345 18.50 18.70 12.57
C VAL A 345 18.25 19.31 11.18
N GLY A 346 17.89 18.48 10.22
CA GLY A 346 17.56 18.93 8.88
C GLY A 346 17.36 17.80 7.89
N ILE A 347 16.97 18.17 6.68
CA ILE A 347 16.72 17.27 5.55
C ILE A 347 17.52 17.79 4.36
N ALA A 348 18.40 16.97 3.79
CA ALA A 348 19.11 17.29 2.55
C ALA A 348 18.34 16.73 1.35
N ARG A 349 17.98 17.59 0.40
CA ARG A 349 17.24 17.25 -0.81
C ARG A 349 17.60 18.22 -1.94
N GLY A 350 17.75 17.70 -3.16
CA GLY A 350 18.02 18.54 -4.35
C GLY A 350 19.28 19.41 -4.24
N GLY A 351 20.30 18.93 -3.49
CA GLY A 351 21.53 19.70 -3.23
C GLY A 351 21.38 20.82 -2.20
N ARG A 352 20.23 20.92 -1.51
CA ARG A 352 19.96 21.92 -0.47
C ARG A 352 19.67 21.24 0.87
N LEU A 353 20.13 21.88 1.95
CA LEU A 353 19.76 21.52 3.32
C LEU A 353 18.59 22.39 3.79
N TYR A 354 17.54 21.77 4.29
CA TYR A 354 16.38 22.41 4.91
C TYR A 354 16.41 22.13 6.41
N THR A 355 16.18 23.14 7.23
CA THR A 355 16.22 23.04 8.70
C THR A 355 14.88 23.47 9.31
N PRO A 356 14.55 23.03 10.54
CA PRO A 356 13.29 23.37 11.22
C PRO A 356 13.01 24.86 11.38
N ASP A 357 14.07 25.63 11.56
CA ASP A 357 14.13 27.08 11.74
C ASP A 357 14.23 27.86 10.40
N GLY A 358 14.28 27.14 9.27
CA GLY A 358 14.25 27.73 7.94
C GLY A 358 12.85 28.16 7.48
N PRO A 359 12.74 28.72 6.25
CA PRO A 359 11.45 29.05 5.67
C PRO A 359 10.55 27.81 5.58
N LEU A 360 9.30 27.94 6.05
CA LEU A 360 8.34 26.84 6.01
C LEU A 360 7.99 26.41 4.57
N GLY A 361 7.98 27.36 3.64
CA GLY A 361 7.41 27.17 2.30
C GLY A 361 5.88 27.29 2.30
N SER A 362 5.29 27.31 1.10
CA SER A 362 3.84 27.36 0.89
C SER A 362 3.41 26.29 -0.10
N GLY A 363 2.25 25.67 0.14
CA GLY A 363 1.70 24.67 -0.77
C GLY A 363 1.13 25.28 -2.04
N ARG A 364 1.30 24.57 -3.16
CA ARG A 364 0.55 24.80 -4.40
C ARG A 364 -0.85 24.23 -4.25
N SER A 365 -1.86 25.02 -4.62
CA SER A 365 -3.24 24.59 -4.75
C SER A 365 -3.65 24.70 -6.22
N CYS A 366 -4.12 23.61 -6.81
CA CYS A 366 -4.58 23.57 -8.19
C CYS A 366 -6.09 23.35 -8.25
N VAL A 367 -6.74 23.98 -9.23
CA VAL A 367 -8.14 23.76 -9.57
C VAL A 367 -8.20 23.43 -11.05
N SER A 368 -8.70 22.23 -11.35
CA SER A 368 -9.07 21.82 -12.71
C SER A 368 -10.56 22.07 -12.92
N SER A 369 -10.91 22.76 -14.00
CA SER A 369 -12.29 22.85 -14.46
C SER A 369 -12.41 22.28 -15.87
N HIS A 370 -13.33 21.34 -16.03
CA HIS A 370 -13.68 20.76 -17.32
C HIS A 370 -14.87 21.54 -17.90
N HIS A 371 -14.61 22.33 -18.94
CA HIS A 371 -15.63 23.10 -19.64
C HIS A 371 -15.73 22.67 -21.11
N PHE A 372 -16.91 22.85 -21.70
CA PHE A 372 -17.17 22.58 -23.13
C PHE A 372 -16.21 23.30 -24.09
N LEU A 373 -15.56 24.38 -23.64
CA LEU A 373 -14.62 25.20 -24.41
C LEU A 373 -13.13 24.91 -24.10
N GLY A 374 -12.84 23.85 -23.34
CA GLY A 374 -11.48 23.42 -22.99
C GLY A 374 -11.24 23.32 -21.49
N ASP A 375 -10.28 22.47 -21.13
CA ASP A 375 -9.84 22.27 -19.75
C ASP A 375 -8.85 23.36 -19.35
N TYR A 376 -9.09 24.01 -18.22
CA TYR A 376 -8.11 24.92 -17.61
C TYR A 376 -7.65 24.38 -16.27
N HIS A 377 -6.34 24.30 -16.10
CA HIS A 377 -5.66 23.89 -14.88
C HIS A 377 -4.95 25.11 -14.29
N LEU A 378 -5.55 25.71 -13.25
CA LEU A 378 -5.02 26.90 -12.60
C LEU A 378 -4.41 26.52 -11.26
N CYS A 379 -3.13 26.83 -11.07
CA CYS A 379 -2.43 26.58 -9.83
C CYS A 379 -1.95 27.88 -9.19
N SER A 380 -2.06 27.97 -7.87
CA SER A 380 -1.45 29.06 -7.11
C SER A 380 0.07 29.01 -7.24
N ALA A 381 0.71 30.18 -7.07
CA ALA A 381 2.14 30.22 -6.80
C ALA A 381 2.44 29.48 -5.49
N TRP A 382 3.66 28.96 -5.39
CA TRP A 382 4.15 28.25 -4.21
C TRP A 382 5.60 28.62 -3.96
N SER A 383 6.08 28.34 -2.76
CA SER A 383 7.46 28.55 -2.34
C SER A 383 7.96 27.30 -1.66
N ASP A 384 9.15 26.88 -2.02
CA ASP A 384 9.78 25.70 -1.43
C ASP A 384 10.27 25.98 0.00
N GLY A 385 10.31 24.93 0.83
CA GLY A 385 10.68 25.07 2.24
C GLY A 385 10.58 23.80 3.06
N TRP A 386 10.58 23.98 4.38
CA TRP A 386 10.60 22.88 5.35
C TRP A 386 9.45 21.89 5.20
N LEU A 387 8.25 22.36 4.83
CA LEU A 387 7.08 21.50 4.64
C LEU A 387 7.27 20.52 3.47
N HIS A 388 7.83 20.99 2.35
CA HIS A 388 8.09 20.17 1.16
C HIS A 388 9.21 19.16 1.42
N ALA A 389 10.28 19.56 2.11
CA ALA A 389 11.35 18.65 2.50
C ALA A 389 10.82 17.49 3.38
N LYS A 390 9.94 17.79 4.34
CA LYS A 390 9.29 16.75 5.16
C LYS A 390 8.34 15.86 4.38
N LEU A 391 7.50 16.41 3.50
CA LEU A 391 6.66 15.58 2.63
C LEU A 391 7.52 14.65 1.77
N ALA A 392 8.55 15.20 1.13
CA ALA A 392 9.42 14.45 0.25
C ALA A 392 10.15 13.31 0.97
N LEU A 393 10.64 13.57 2.19
CA LEU A 393 11.25 12.55 3.03
C LEU A 393 10.26 11.44 3.37
N ARG A 394 9.07 11.77 3.86
CA ARG A 394 8.05 10.78 4.23
C ARG A 394 7.59 9.98 3.03
N GLY A 395 7.27 10.64 1.92
CA GLY A 395 6.87 9.97 0.68
C GLY A 395 7.97 9.07 0.13
N THR A 396 9.22 9.53 0.16
CA THR A 396 10.38 8.70 -0.25
C THR A 396 10.56 7.50 0.68
N LEU A 397 10.51 7.68 2.00
CA LEU A 397 10.65 6.60 2.97
C LEU A 397 9.62 5.50 2.69
N PHE A 398 8.35 5.86 2.53
CA PHE A 398 7.31 4.88 2.27
C PHE A 398 7.43 4.23 0.89
N ALA A 399 7.77 4.99 -0.15
CA ALA A 399 8.00 4.41 -1.47
C ALA A 399 9.17 3.39 -1.45
N VAL A 400 10.26 3.74 -0.77
CA VAL A 400 11.43 2.87 -0.57
C VAL A 400 11.07 1.64 0.25
N VAL A 401 10.36 1.79 1.36
CA VAL A 401 9.98 0.66 2.22
C VAL A 401 9.02 -0.29 1.52
N THR A 402 8.01 0.24 0.83
CA THR A 402 7.09 -0.62 0.06
C THR A 402 7.81 -1.36 -1.07
N ALA A 403 8.65 -0.68 -1.85
CA ALA A 403 9.31 -1.31 -2.99
C ALA A 403 10.47 -2.24 -2.57
N ILE A 404 11.37 -1.76 -1.73
CA ILE A 404 12.62 -2.45 -1.38
C ILE A 404 12.43 -3.32 -0.15
N ASP A 405 12.13 -2.75 1.01
CA ASP A 405 12.18 -3.52 2.27
C ASP A 405 11.04 -4.53 2.39
N HIS A 406 9.86 -4.20 1.86
CA HIS A 406 8.70 -5.08 1.86
C HIS A 406 8.72 -6.00 0.65
N LEU A 407 8.47 -5.46 -0.54
CA LEU A 407 8.28 -6.29 -1.71
C LEU A 407 9.57 -6.98 -2.18
N GLN A 408 10.67 -6.26 -2.34
CA GLN A 408 11.91 -6.90 -2.81
C GLN A 408 12.55 -7.79 -1.74
N ALA A 409 12.66 -7.32 -0.50
CA ALA A 409 13.36 -8.03 0.55
C ALA A 409 12.50 -9.17 1.13
N THR A 410 11.36 -8.89 1.77
CA THR A 410 10.61 -9.98 2.46
C THR A 410 9.93 -10.93 1.48
N HIS A 411 9.28 -10.43 0.42
CA HIS A 411 8.61 -11.27 -0.56
C HIS A 411 9.59 -11.94 -1.53
N LEU A 412 10.23 -11.15 -2.38
CA LEU A 412 10.97 -11.65 -3.55
C LEU A 412 12.34 -12.23 -3.21
N THR A 413 12.93 -11.86 -2.07
CA THR A 413 14.24 -12.36 -1.64
C THR A 413 14.09 -13.40 -0.53
N TRP A 414 13.78 -12.99 0.71
CA TRP A 414 13.79 -13.87 1.88
C TRP A 414 12.75 -14.99 1.78
N GLY A 415 11.48 -14.64 1.58
CA GLY A 415 10.38 -15.62 1.47
C GLY A 415 10.51 -16.50 0.22
N ASN A 416 10.78 -15.90 -0.94
CA ASN A 416 10.93 -16.62 -2.20
C ASN A 416 12.11 -17.60 -2.16
N ALA A 417 13.27 -17.18 -1.67
CA ALA A 417 14.45 -18.03 -1.57
C ALA A 417 14.20 -19.20 -0.62
N LEU A 418 13.56 -18.95 0.53
CA LEU A 418 13.22 -19.98 1.50
C LEU A 418 12.23 -21.00 0.92
N SER A 419 11.21 -20.53 0.20
CA SER A 419 10.21 -21.37 -0.46
C SER A 419 10.82 -22.21 -1.59
N LEU A 420 11.47 -21.58 -2.57
CA LEU A 420 12.04 -22.26 -3.74
C LEU A 420 13.11 -23.28 -3.36
N SER A 421 14.08 -22.90 -2.51
CA SER A 421 15.12 -23.84 -2.07
C SER A 421 14.54 -25.07 -1.38
N SER A 422 13.52 -24.88 -0.53
CA SER A 422 12.84 -25.98 0.16
C SER A 422 12.06 -26.88 -0.80
N LEU A 423 11.36 -26.29 -1.77
CA LEU A 423 10.55 -27.01 -2.75
C LEU A 423 11.37 -27.72 -3.83
N GLU A 424 12.55 -27.21 -4.18
CA GLU A 424 13.42 -27.81 -5.21
C GLU A 424 14.38 -28.86 -4.67
N VAL A 425 14.82 -28.73 -3.41
CA VAL A 425 15.92 -29.56 -2.88
C VAL A 425 15.49 -30.57 -1.82
N LEU A 426 14.57 -30.20 -0.91
CA LEU A 426 14.25 -31.04 0.25
C LEU A 426 13.01 -31.92 0.02
N PRO A 427 13.08 -33.26 0.13
CA PRO A 427 11.91 -34.12 0.06
C PRO A 427 10.82 -33.72 1.07
N THR A 428 9.54 -33.96 0.75
CA THR A 428 8.39 -33.58 1.59
C THR A 428 8.46 -34.11 3.02
N ASN A 429 9.16 -35.22 3.23
CA ASN A 429 9.31 -35.89 4.52
C ASN A 429 10.61 -35.52 5.27
N HIS A 430 11.46 -34.67 4.69
CA HIS A 430 12.76 -34.25 5.24
C HIS A 430 12.57 -33.34 6.48
N ALA A 431 13.33 -33.58 7.55
CA ALA A 431 13.15 -32.89 8.83
C ALA A 431 13.24 -31.37 8.73
N LEU A 432 14.20 -30.87 7.94
CA LEU A 432 14.34 -29.42 7.69
C LEU A 432 13.12 -28.83 6.97
N ARG A 433 12.55 -29.53 5.97
CA ARG A 433 11.38 -29.04 5.24
C ARG A 433 10.15 -28.95 6.15
N LEU A 434 9.93 -29.94 7.01
CA LEU A 434 8.82 -29.95 7.97
C LEU A 434 8.89 -28.75 8.94
N MET A 435 10.09 -28.38 9.39
CA MET A 435 10.28 -27.22 10.27
C MET A 435 10.18 -25.88 9.51
N LEU A 436 10.56 -25.84 8.24
CA LEU A 436 10.41 -24.64 7.41
C LEU A 436 8.97 -24.41 6.92
N SER A 437 8.14 -25.46 6.86
CA SER A 437 6.78 -25.41 6.32
C SER A 437 5.89 -24.27 6.86
N PRO A 438 5.87 -23.96 8.17
CA PRO A 438 5.12 -22.80 8.67
C PRO A 438 5.60 -21.48 8.06
N PHE A 439 6.92 -21.31 7.91
CA PHE A 439 7.57 -20.07 7.47
C PHE A 439 7.51 -19.81 5.96
N VAL A 440 6.97 -20.74 5.18
CA VAL A 440 6.77 -20.60 3.72
C VAL A 440 5.31 -20.79 3.31
N HIS A 441 4.39 -20.78 4.27
CA HIS A 441 2.97 -20.91 4.00
C HIS A 441 2.52 -19.81 3.03
N ARG A 442 1.89 -20.21 1.91
CA ARG A 442 1.38 -19.37 0.81
C ARG A 442 2.38 -18.41 0.13
N THR A 443 3.65 -18.39 0.54
CA THR A 443 4.66 -17.48 -0.02
C THR A 443 4.81 -17.59 -1.53
N ALA A 444 4.76 -18.81 -2.08
CA ALA A 444 4.79 -19.01 -3.53
C ALA A 444 3.57 -18.39 -4.25
N ALA A 445 2.37 -18.54 -3.68
CA ALA A 445 1.12 -18.05 -4.28
C ALA A 445 1.07 -16.51 -4.25
N VAL A 446 1.37 -15.89 -3.10
CA VAL A 446 1.36 -14.43 -2.99
C VAL A 446 2.43 -13.78 -3.87
N ASN A 447 3.63 -14.36 -3.96
CA ASN A 447 4.69 -13.82 -4.82
C ASN A 447 4.33 -13.91 -6.31
N PHE A 448 3.66 -14.99 -6.72
CA PHE A 448 3.10 -15.11 -8.07
C PHE A 448 2.05 -14.04 -8.36
N ASN A 449 1.12 -13.83 -7.42
CA ASN A 449 0.11 -12.78 -7.54
C ASN A 449 0.76 -11.39 -7.61
N ALA A 450 1.76 -11.11 -6.77
CA ALA A 450 2.50 -9.84 -6.82
C ALA A 450 3.19 -9.62 -8.18
N ALA A 451 3.79 -10.66 -8.76
CA ALA A 451 4.43 -10.57 -10.07
C ALA A 451 3.48 -10.13 -11.19
N ILE A 452 2.23 -10.62 -11.16
CA ILE A 452 1.23 -10.35 -12.21
C ILE A 452 0.45 -9.06 -11.91
N MET A 453 0.05 -8.88 -10.66
CA MET A 453 -0.98 -7.92 -10.27
C MET A 453 -0.44 -6.63 -9.66
N LEU A 454 0.76 -6.69 -9.09
CA LEU A 454 1.38 -5.59 -8.37
C LEU A 454 2.56 -4.98 -9.12
N LEU A 455 3.39 -5.80 -9.78
CA LEU A 455 4.67 -5.35 -10.38
C LEU A 455 4.74 -5.31 -11.92
N SER A 456 3.78 -5.89 -12.63
CA SER A 456 3.75 -5.80 -14.10
C SER A 456 3.60 -4.34 -14.56
N SER A 457 3.92 -4.04 -15.82
CA SER A 457 3.91 -2.65 -16.33
C SER A 457 2.59 -1.93 -16.10
N ASP A 458 1.51 -2.70 -16.20
CA ASP A 458 0.14 -2.26 -16.07
C ASP A 458 -0.48 -2.77 -14.76
N ALA A 459 0.32 -2.89 -13.70
CA ALA A 459 -0.13 -3.26 -12.38
C ALA A 459 -0.47 -2.08 -11.44
N LEU A 460 -0.85 -2.40 -10.20
CA LEU A 460 -1.20 -1.44 -9.15
C LEU A 460 -0.01 -0.61 -8.65
N LEU A 461 1.18 -1.18 -8.45
CA LEU A 461 2.32 -0.44 -7.89
C LEU A 461 2.80 0.68 -8.84
N PRO A 462 2.93 0.46 -10.16
CA PRO A 462 3.25 1.53 -11.10
C PRO A 462 2.22 2.66 -11.14
N ARG A 463 0.95 2.36 -10.85
CA ARG A 463 -0.11 3.36 -10.74
C ARG A 463 -0.03 4.17 -9.44
N ALA A 464 0.38 3.54 -8.34
CA ALA A 464 0.48 4.16 -7.03
C ALA A 464 1.74 5.04 -6.86
N MET A 465 2.86 4.68 -7.49
CA MET A 465 4.13 5.40 -7.40
C MET A 465 4.36 6.34 -8.58
N ALA A 466 5.18 7.38 -8.38
CA ALA A 466 5.53 8.35 -9.42
C ALA A 466 6.48 7.83 -10.52
N LEU A 467 7.07 6.63 -10.35
CA LEU A 467 8.20 6.17 -11.15
C LEU A 467 7.86 5.82 -12.61
N THR A 468 8.82 6.05 -13.50
CA THR A 468 8.83 5.42 -14.84
C THR A 468 9.23 3.94 -14.72
N PRO A 469 9.09 3.14 -15.79
CA PRO A 469 9.67 1.79 -15.83
C PRO A 469 11.17 1.77 -15.48
N GLU A 470 11.93 2.76 -15.94
CA GLU A 470 13.36 2.84 -15.63
C GLU A 470 13.62 3.29 -14.19
N GLY A 471 12.79 4.18 -13.65
CA GLY A 471 12.80 4.52 -12.24
C GLY A 471 12.60 3.31 -11.33
N PHE A 472 11.66 2.42 -11.66
CA PHE A 472 11.50 1.15 -10.94
C PHE A 472 12.74 0.28 -11.01
N ARG A 473 13.31 0.06 -12.20
CA ARG A 473 14.53 -0.74 -12.36
C ARG A 473 15.69 -0.17 -11.55
N THR A 474 15.86 1.15 -11.59
CA THR A 474 16.89 1.87 -10.82
C THR A 474 16.68 1.67 -9.32
N LEU A 475 15.44 1.78 -8.83
CA LEU A 475 15.11 1.59 -7.42
C LEU A 475 15.37 0.15 -6.96
N PHE A 476 14.93 -0.86 -7.71
CA PHE A 476 15.19 -2.27 -7.39
C PHE A 476 16.68 -2.64 -7.50
N ALA A 477 17.41 -2.06 -8.46
CA ALA A 477 18.86 -2.22 -8.55
C ALA A 477 19.57 -1.64 -7.32
N ALA A 478 19.13 -0.48 -6.83
CA ALA A 478 19.63 0.08 -5.57
C ALA A 478 19.31 -0.84 -4.38
N GLY A 479 18.12 -1.45 -4.34
CA GLY A 479 17.77 -2.47 -3.34
C GLY A 479 18.72 -3.67 -3.36
N ASN A 480 19.00 -4.25 -4.54
CA ASN A 480 19.94 -5.37 -4.68
C ASN A 480 21.36 -5.03 -4.20
N ALA A 481 21.78 -3.76 -4.34
CA ALA A 481 23.08 -3.28 -3.89
C ALA A 481 23.10 -2.81 -2.42
N SER A 482 21.96 -2.81 -1.73
CA SER A 482 21.83 -2.27 -0.37
C SER A 482 22.02 -3.33 0.72
N ASP A 483 22.38 -2.85 1.91
CA ASP A 483 22.47 -3.69 3.12
C ASP A 483 21.11 -4.30 3.52
N ALA A 484 19.98 -3.75 3.06
CA ALA A 484 18.64 -4.28 3.35
C ALA A 484 18.40 -5.68 2.74
N LEU A 485 19.15 -6.03 1.68
CA LEU A 485 19.10 -7.34 1.02
C LEU A 485 20.40 -8.13 1.20
N ALA A 486 21.38 -7.58 1.92
CA ALA A 486 22.56 -8.30 2.36
C ALA A 486 22.18 -9.22 3.52
N PHE A 487 22.77 -10.41 3.58
CA PHE A 487 22.55 -11.29 4.72
C PHE A 487 23.28 -10.75 5.96
N ALA A 488 22.52 -10.45 7.00
CA ALA A 488 23.03 -10.19 8.34
C ALA A 488 22.09 -10.85 9.37
N THR A 489 22.65 -11.40 10.45
CA THR A 489 21.80 -11.80 11.58
C THR A 489 21.14 -10.57 12.18
N VAL A 490 19.99 -10.73 12.85
CA VAL A 490 19.30 -9.59 13.51
C VAL A 490 20.26 -8.83 14.45
N PRO A 491 21.09 -9.51 15.29
CA PRO A 491 22.11 -8.83 16.07
C PRO A 491 23.21 -8.12 15.26
N ASP A 492 23.66 -8.71 14.13
CA ASP A 492 24.66 -8.07 13.26
C ASP A 492 24.09 -6.82 12.57
N ALA A 493 22.87 -6.89 12.04
CA ALA A 493 22.20 -5.77 11.41
C ALA A 493 22.00 -4.61 12.41
N ARG A 494 21.58 -4.92 13.65
CA ARG A 494 21.50 -3.94 14.73
C ARG A 494 22.86 -3.31 15.05
N ARG A 495 23.93 -4.11 15.16
CA ARG A 495 25.29 -3.60 15.39
C ARG A 495 25.77 -2.70 14.25
N ALA A 496 25.47 -3.07 13.00
CA ALA A 496 25.86 -2.30 11.82
C ALA A 496 25.18 -0.92 11.79
N ARG A 497 23.91 -0.83 12.19
CA ARG A 497 23.21 0.46 12.34
C ARG A 497 23.75 1.30 13.49
N GLY A 498 24.23 0.66 14.57
CA GLY A 498 25.02 1.33 15.61
C GLY A 498 24.26 2.36 16.47
N VAL A 499 22.92 2.31 16.49
CA VAL A 499 22.10 3.24 17.30
C VAL A 499 22.44 3.07 18.78
N ASP A 500 23.01 4.11 19.41
CA ASP A 500 23.73 4.02 20.69
C ASP A 500 23.01 4.73 21.86
N THR A 501 22.34 5.85 21.61
CA THR A 501 21.66 6.66 22.65
C THR A 501 20.15 6.39 22.76
N LEU A 502 19.53 5.84 21.71
CA LEU A 502 18.09 5.63 21.64
C LEU A 502 17.74 4.14 21.73
N VAL A 503 16.67 3.84 22.46
CA VAL A 503 16.07 2.50 22.44
C VAL A 503 14.97 2.48 21.39
N LEU A 504 15.23 1.79 20.28
CA LEU A 504 14.26 1.57 19.22
C LEU A 504 13.42 0.32 19.57
N PRO A 505 12.09 0.43 19.66
CA PRO A 505 11.21 -0.73 19.82
C PRO A 505 11.50 -1.88 18.84
N PHE A 506 11.80 -1.56 17.57
CA PHE A 506 12.21 -2.55 16.57
C PHE A 506 13.43 -3.37 17.00
N ASP A 507 14.42 -2.74 17.63
CA ASP A 507 15.65 -3.39 18.08
C ASP A 507 15.54 -4.10 19.41
N GLU A 508 14.78 -3.53 20.35
CA GLU A 508 14.54 -4.09 21.67
C GLU A 508 13.70 -5.37 21.57
N ASP A 509 12.52 -5.26 20.96
CA ASP A 509 11.57 -6.36 20.87
C ASP A 509 12.04 -7.38 19.81
N GLY A 510 12.65 -6.92 18.72
CA GLY A 510 13.16 -7.79 17.65
C GLY A 510 14.35 -8.66 18.03
N ALA A 511 15.27 -8.16 18.85
CA ALA A 511 16.38 -8.97 19.34
C ALA A 511 15.89 -10.13 20.23
N GLU A 512 14.93 -9.86 21.11
CA GLU A 512 14.37 -10.87 21.99
C GLU A 512 13.55 -11.93 21.24
N TYR A 513 12.73 -11.49 20.27
CA TYR A 513 12.01 -12.40 19.37
C TYR A 513 12.97 -13.29 18.57
N TYR A 514 14.03 -12.72 18.01
CA TYR A 514 15.08 -13.47 17.30
C TYR A 514 15.74 -14.53 18.19
N ASP A 515 16.05 -14.20 19.45
CA ASP A 515 16.66 -15.15 20.38
C ASP A 515 15.73 -16.33 20.71
N ILE A 516 14.41 -16.12 20.75
CA ILE A 516 13.42 -17.20 20.91
C ILE A 516 13.43 -18.11 19.68
N LEU A 517 13.30 -17.54 18.46
CA LEU A 517 13.35 -18.29 17.21
C LEU A 517 14.65 -19.10 17.08
N ARG A 518 15.79 -18.45 17.32
CA ARG A 518 17.11 -19.07 17.24
C ARG A 518 17.26 -20.24 18.21
N ARG A 519 16.76 -20.12 19.45
CA ARG A 519 16.78 -21.21 20.42
C ARG A 519 15.92 -22.38 19.99
N PHE A 520 14.73 -22.14 19.45
CA PHE A 520 13.88 -23.18 18.87
C PHE A 520 14.59 -23.89 17.72
N VAL A 521 15.06 -23.15 16.72
CA VAL A 521 15.73 -23.69 15.52
C VAL A 521 16.94 -24.52 15.90
N ARG A 522 17.82 -24.00 16.79
CA ARG A 522 19.01 -24.72 17.25
C ARG A 522 18.66 -26.04 17.92
N LYS A 523 17.64 -26.06 18.78
CA LYS A 523 17.17 -27.29 19.45
C LYS A 523 16.58 -28.28 18.44
N TYR A 524 15.81 -27.79 17.47
CA TYR A 524 15.23 -28.64 16.43
C TYR A 524 16.31 -29.26 15.53
N ILE A 525 17.29 -28.47 15.11
CA ILE A 525 18.44 -28.97 14.33
C ILE A 525 19.17 -30.07 15.09
N ALA A 526 19.48 -29.83 16.37
CA ALA A 526 20.15 -30.82 17.20
C ALA A 526 19.36 -32.13 17.38
N ALA A 527 18.02 -32.07 17.32
CA ALA A 527 17.15 -33.23 17.52
C ALA A 527 16.89 -34.05 16.24
N GLU A 528 16.72 -33.40 15.08
CA GLU A 528 16.25 -34.09 13.85
C GLU A 528 17.06 -33.80 12.57
N VAL A 529 17.93 -32.78 12.55
CA VAL A 529 18.62 -32.36 11.31
C VAL A 529 20.09 -32.72 11.37
N ARG A 530 20.52 -33.53 10.40
CA ARG A 530 21.92 -33.83 10.16
C ARG A 530 22.57 -32.73 9.33
N CYS A 531 23.41 -31.90 9.93
CA CYS A 531 24.06 -30.79 9.21
C CYS A 531 25.09 -31.27 8.18
N ASP A 532 25.56 -32.51 8.29
CA ASP A 532 26.43 -33.19 7.32
C ASP A 532 25.64 -33.83 6.16
N ASP A 533 24.30 -33.72 6.15
CA ASP A 533 23.45 -34.25 5.08
C ASP A 533 23.72 -33.51 3.76
N PRO A 534 24.05 -34.23 2.67
CA PRO A 534 24.21 -33.63 1.34
C PRO A 534 22.98 -32.85 0.85
N LEU A 535 21.76 -33.19 1.30
CA LEU A 535 20.55 -32.41 1.00
C LEU A 535 20.55 -31.06 1.70
N VAL A 536 21.01 -30.99 2.95
CA VAL A 536 21.15 -29.72 3.69
C VAL A 536 22.20 -28.84 3.03
N ALA A 537 23.34 -29.41 2.64
CA ALA A 537 24.38 -28.68 1.90
C ALA A 537 23.87 -28.13 0.56
N ARG A 538 23.14 -28.95 -0.21
CA ARG A 538 22.52 -28.51 -1.47
C ARG A 538 21.45 -27.45 -1.26
N TRP A 539 20.63 -27.58 -0.23
CA TRP A 539 19.59 -26.60 0.11
C TRP A 539 20.22 -25.26 0.47
N TYR A 540 21.28 -25.28 1.29
CA TYR A 540 22.01 -24.08 1.71
C TYR A 540 22.66 -23.36 0.53
N ALA A 541 23.32 -24.11 -0.36
CA ALA A 541 23.90 -23.56 -1.59
C ALA A 541 22.81 -22.99 -2.52
N ARG A 542 21.66 -23.66 -2.62
CA ARG A 542 20.52 -23.17 -3.41
C ARG A 542 19.94 -21.89 -2.82
N LEU A 543 19.78 -21.83 -1.51
CA LEU A 543 19.32 -20.63 -0.79
C LEU A 543 20.25 -19.45 -1.08
N ALA A 544 21.57 -19.63 -0.93
CA ALA A 544 22.58 -18.61 -1.25
C ALA A 544 22.47 -18.13 -2.70
N SER A 545 22.32 -19.05 -3.67
CA SER A 545 22.23 -18.70 -5.10
C SER A 545 21.01 -17.84 -5.47
N LEU A 546 20.02 -17.74 -4.58
CA LEU A 546 18.81 -16.94 -4.78
C LEU A 546 18.89 -15.56 -4.12
N LEU A 547 19.96 -15.29 -3.34
CA LEU A 547 20.19 -13.98 -2.74
C LEU A 547 20.94 -13.06 -3.70
N PRO A 548 20.65 -11.75 -3.75
CA PRO A 548 21.29 -10.81 -4.68
C PRO A 548 22.81 -10.80 -4.60
N GLN A 549 23.36 -10.89 -3.38
CA GLN A 549 24.81 -10.88 -3.14
C GLN A 549 25.41 -12.29 -3.10
N GLY A 550 24.58 -13.34 -3.00
CA GLY A 550 25.05 -14.73 -2.93
C GLY A 550 25.80 -15.11 -1.66
N GLU A 551 25.84 -14.22 -0.65
CA GLU A 551 26.66 -14.39 0.54
C GLU A 551 25.86 -15.01 1.69
N LEU A 552 26.33 -16.17 2.16
CA LEU A 552 25.94 -16.78 3.42
C LEU A 552 27.21 -17.24 4.15
N PRO A 553 27.22 -17.28 5.50
CA PRO A 553 28.35 -17.83 6.24
C PRO A 553 28.62 -19.30 5.85
N PRO A 554 29.86 -19.80 6.01
CA PRO A 554 30.15 -21.21 5.76
C PRO A 554 29.22 -22.15 6.54
N LEU A 555 28.70 -23.19 5.88
CA LEU A 555 27.74 -24.11 6.48
C LEU A 555 28.34 -24.86 7.69
N SER A 556 27.65 -24.74 8.81
CA SER A 556 27.82 -25.49 10.05
C SER A 556 26.45 -25.59 10.72
N CYS A 557 26.28 -26.41 11.76
CA CYS A 557 25.01 -26.40 12.50
C CYS A 557 24.70 -25.04 13.13
N GLY A 558 25.73 -24.28 13.55
CA GLY A 558 25.56 -22.94 14.11
C GLY A 558 25.07 -21.95 13.08
N SER A 559 25.78 -21.83 11.96
CA SER A 559 25.40 -20.93 10.86
C SER A 559 24.09 -21.34 10.18
N LEU A 560 23.76 -22.64 10.12
CA LEU A 560 22.46 -23.12 9.67
C LEU A 560 21.34 -22.60 10.58
N ALA A 561 21.52 -22.68 11.90
CA ALA A 561 20.55 -22.16 12.85
C ALA A 561 20.40 -20.63 12.75
N ASP A 562 21.52 -19.91 12.59
CA ASP A 562 21.52 -18.45 12.43
C ASP A 562 20.80 -18.03 11.16
N VAL A 563 21.09 -18.68 10.02
CA VAL A 563 20.42 -18.41 8.74
C VAL A 563 18.92 -18.68 8.83
N ILE A 564 18.51 -19.84 9.33
CA ILE A 564 17.08 -20.18 9.42
C ILE A 564 16.35 -19.23 10.37
N ALA A 565 16.92 -18.91 11.53
CA ALA A 565 16.32 -17.98 12.47
C ALA A 565 16.19 -16.57 11.89
N THR A 566 17.20 -16.13 11.13
CA THR A 566 17.18 -14.83 10.44
C THR A 566 16.07 -14.83 9.38
N PHE A 567 15.99 -15.83 8.51
CA PHE A 567 14.93 -15.91 7.50
C PHE A 567 13.55 -16.00 8.14
N ALA A 568 13.38 -16.81 9.18
CA ALA A 568 12.14 -16.92 9.94
C ALA A 568 11.72 -15.56 10.52
N HIS A 569 12.65 -14.79 11.09
CA HIS A 569 12.39 -13.43 11.56
C HIS A 569 11.97 -12.49 10.41
N HIS A 570 12.64 -12.59 9.25
CA HIS A 570 12.38 -11.69 8.12
C HIS A 570 11.00 -11.94 7.48
N VAL A 571 10.60 -13.20 7.32
CA VAL A 571 9.30 -13.57 6.73
C VAL A 571 8.14 -13.46 7.72
N SER A 572 8.40 -13.16 8.99
CA SER A 572 7.39 -12.98 10.03
C SER A 572 7.34 -11.54 10.51
N ALA A 573 8.14 -11.20 11.53
CA ALA A 573 8.09 -9.90 12.19
C ALA A 573 8.58 -8.75 11.30
N LEU A 574 9.63 -8.94 10.48
CA LEU A 574 10.03 -7.88 9.55
C LEU A 574 8.95 -7.63 8.50
N HIS A 575 8.39 -8.67 7.88
CA HIS A 575 7.24 -8.54 6.96
C HIS A 575 6.07 -7.80 7.63
N GLY A 576 5.76 -8.11 8.90
CA GLY A 576 4.79 -7.35 9.69
C GLY A 576 5.17 -5.89 9.92
N HIS A 577 6.45 -5.57 10.14
CA HIS A 577 6.98 -4.21 10.32
C HIS A 577 6.84 -3.37 9.04
N VAL A 578 7.19 -3.95 7.89
CA VAL A 578 7.26 -3.22 6.61
C VAL A 578 6.01 -3.31 5.74
N GLY A 579 5.17 -4.33 5.97
CA GLY A 579 3.99 -4.62 5.17
C GLY A 579 2.66 -4.23 5.83
N GLN A 580 2.55 -4.27 7.16
CA GLN A 580 1.31 -3.94 7.88
C GLN A 580 1.27 -2.47 8.32
N VAL A 581 1.55 -1.57 7.37
CA VAL A 581 1.79 -0.13 7.58
C VAL A 581 0.56 0.74 7.31
N ALA A 582 -0.62 0.15 7.10
CA ALA A 582 -1.85 0.87 6.80
C ALA A 582 -2.18 1.97 7.84
N GLY A 583 -1.80 1.81 9.11
CA GLY A 583 -1.80 2.87 10.12
C GLY A 583 -1.11 4.15 9.72
N GLU A 584 0.10 4.02 9.19
CA GLU A 584 0.97 5.17 8.99
C GLU A 584 0.76 5.88 7.65
N VAL A 585 0.09 5.22 6.71
CA VAL A 585 -0.18 5.76 5.38
C VAL A 585 -1.65 6.11 5.16
N GLU A 586 -2.49 6.08 6.18
CA GLU A 586 -3.91 6.37 6.01
C GLU A 586 -4.18 7.77 5.45
N ASP A 587 -3.39 8.76 5.87
CA ASP A 587 -3.44 10.13 5.38
C ASP A 587 -2.68 10.28 4.04
N PRO A 588 -3.39 10.57 2.93
CA PRO A 588 -2.78 10.84 1.62
C PRO A 588 -1.76 11.99 1.64
N CYS A 589 -1.85 12.91 2.59
CA CYS A 589 -0.95 14.05 2.70
C CYS A 589 0.18 13.86 3.71
N PHE A 590 0.21 12.75 4.45
CA PHE A 590 1.30 12.48 5.39
C PHE A 590 2.49 11.84 4.69
N ALA A 591 2.27 10.73 3.97
CA ALA A 591 3.32 9.95 3.33
C ALA A 591 2.90 9.38 1.97
N PRO A 592 2.70 10.25 0.96
CA PRO A 592 2.27 9.80 -0.36
C PRO A 592 3.36 9.05 -1.11
N PHE A 593 2.96 8.06 -1.91
CA PHE A 593 3.88 7.37 -2.83
C PHE A 593 4.14 8.19 -4.11
N ALA A 594 3.41 9.28 -4.30
CA ALA A 594 3.53 10.17 -5.44
C ALA A 594 2.86 11.51 -5.12
N TRP A 595 3.52 12.61 -5.45
CA TRP A 595 3.01 13.98 -5.29
C TRP A 595 3.57 14.86 -6.40
N ARG A 596 2.94 16.03 -6.66
CA ARG A 596 3.44 17.00 -7.64
C ARG A 596 4.37 18.01 -6.97
N GLU A 597 5.26 18.60 -7.76
CA GLU A 597 6.20 19.61 -7.25
C GLU A 597 5.42 20.83 -6.70
N GLY A 598 5.77 21.22 -5.47
CA GLY A 598 5.11 22.29 -4.73
C GLY A 598 3.85 21.91 -3.96
N GLU A 599 3.28 20.72 -4.17
CA GLU A 599 2.14 20.26 -3.38
C GLU A 599 2.56 19.71 -2.01
N LEU A 600 1.65 19.80 -1.04
CA LEU A 600 1.82 19.26 0.31
C LEU A 600 0.99 17.99 0.56
N CYS A 601 0.49 17.38 -0.51
CA CYS A 601 -0.33 16.17 -0.45
C CYS A 601 -0.08 15.26 -1.67
N GLY A 602 -0.35 13.96 -1.52
CA GLY A 602 -0.43 13.06 -2.66
C GLY A 602 -1.63 13.37 -3.55
N THR A 603 -1.54 12.96 -4.81
CA THR A 603 -2.65 13.12 -5.77
C THR A 603 -3.77 12.10 -5.48
N PRO A 604 -5.05 12.43 -5.75
CA PRO A 604 -6.18 11.55 -5.43
C PRO A 604 -6.07 10.16 -6.03
N ARG A 605 -5.73 10.06 -7.32
CA ARG A 605 -5.67 8.77 -8.04
C ARG A 605 -4.57 7.85 -7.52
N GLN A 606 -3.37 8.37 -7.30
CA GLN A 606 -2.24 7.62 -6.74
C GLN A 606 -2.54 7.19 -5.30
N SER A 607 -3.21 8.05 -4.55
CA SER A 607 -3.64 7.76 -3.19
C SER A 607 -4.68 6.64 -3.15
N LEU A 608 -5.61 6.61 -4.11
CA LEU A 608 -6.55 5.50 -4.26
C LEU A 608 -5.84 4.21 -4.65
N ALA A 609 -4.95 4.24 -5.65
CA ALA A 609 -4.17 3.05 -6.02
C ALA A 609 -3.36 2.49 -4.84
N ARG A 610 -2.72 3.37 -4.07
CA ARG A 610 -2.00 2.99 -2.84
C ARG A 610 -2.94 2.39 -1.80
N ALA A 611 -4.08 3.03 -1.54
CA ALA A 611 -5.09 2.54 -0.62
C ALA A 611 -5.61 1.15 -1.01
N SER A 612 -5.80 0.92 -2.30
CA SER A 612 -6.18 -0.37 -2.88
C SER A 612 -5.13 -1.45 -2.62
N ILE A 613 -3.84 -1.13 -2.76
CA ILE A 613 -2.75 -2.06 -2.39
C ILE A 613 -2.85 -2.41 -0.89
N MET A 614 -3.03 -1.41 -0.02
CA MET A 614 -3.14 -1.64 1.42
C MET A 614 -4.37 -2.50 1.78
N ALA A 615 -5.51 -2.27 1.13
CA ALA A 615 -6.72 -3.06 1.34
C ALA A 615 -6.54 -4.52 0.88
N ALA A 616 -5.89 -4.73 -0.26
CA ALA A 616 -5.67 -6.06 -0.83
C ALA A 616 -4.64 -6.90 -0.07
N THR A 617 -3.71 -6.25 0.65
CA THR A 617 -2.63 -6.91 1.41
C THR A 617 -2.90 -6.99 2.90
N GLY A 618 -4.09 -6.59 3.36
CA GLY A 618 -4.48 -6.54 4.77
C GLY A 618 -5.15 -7.80 5.34
N SER A 619 -5.16 -8.92 4.61
CA SER A 619 -5.84 -10.16 5.03
C SER A 619 -5.12 -10.83 6.21
N THR A 620 -5.86 -11.45 7.12
CA THR A 620 -5.26 -12.16 8.27
C THR A 620 -4.67 -13.50 7.87
N ASN A 621 -3.42 -13.76 8.27
CA ASN A 621 -2.75 -15.04 8.05
C ASN A 621 -2.50 -15.82 9.35
N PRO A 622 -2.14 -17.13 9.25
CA PRO A 622 -1.74 -17.91 10.41
C PRO A 622 -0.64 -17.22 11.22
N ARG A 623 -0.82 -17.20 12.54
CA ARG A 623 0.06 -16.51 13.48
C ARG A 623 1.17 -17.43 13.96
N ILE A 624 2.28 -16.86 14.40
CA ILE A 624 3.44 -17.62 14.91
C ILE A 624 3.11 -18.47 16.14
N ILE A 625 2.07 -18.09 16.88
CA ILE A 625 1.60 -18.79 18.08
C ILE A 625 0.58 -19.89 17.81
N ASP A 626 0.13 -20.08 16.56
CA ASP A 626 -0.81 -21.15 16.22
C ASP A 626 -0.16 -22.54 16.40
N ASP A 627 -1.00 -23.59 16.45
CA ASP A 627 -0.50 -24.97 16.62
C ASP A 627 -0.07 -25.57 15.29
N TYR A 628 1.24 -25.60 15.05
CA TYR A 628 1.86 -26.29 13.91
C TYR A 628 2.41 -27.67 14.30
N SER A 629 2.08 -28.19 15.49
CA SER A 629 2.63 -29.46 15.97
C SER A 629 2.25 -30.66 15.11
N PHE A 630 1.23 -30.55 14.27
CA PHE A 630 0.84 -31.56 13.29
C PHE A 630 1.88 -31.80 12.19
N LEU A 631 2.78 -30.84 11.93
CA LEU A 631 3.85 -30.98 10.94
C LEU A 631 5.03 -31.84 11.43
N PHE A 632 5.19 -31.96 12.75
CA PHE A 632 6.31 -32.69 13.35
C PHE A 632 5.94 -34.15 13.61
N LYS A 633 6.87 -35.07 13.37
CA LYS A 633 6.62 -36.51 13.48
C LYS A 633 6.74 -37.04 14.91
N ARG A 634 7.69 -36.53 15.69
CA ARG A 634 8.04 -37.08 17.01
C ARG A 634 7.49 -36.22 18.15
N GLY A 635 7.23 -36.85 19.29
CA GLY A 635 6.73 -36.15 20.48
C GLY A 635 7.70 -35.06 20.98
N GLU A 636 9.00 -35.33 20.89
CA GLU A 636 10.06 -34.38 21.25
C GLU A 636 9.98 -33.08 20.43
N THR A 637 9.91 -33.17 19.10
CA THR A 637 9.86 -31.98 18.23
C THR A 637 8.53 -31.25 18.26
N LYS A 638 7.41 -31.96 18.49
CA LYS A 638 6.14 -31.32 18.85
C LYS A 638 6.27 -30.51 20.15
N GLY A 639 6.99 -31.05 21.14
CA GLY A 639 7.29 -30.37 22.39
C GLY A 639 8.13 -29.10 22.18
N LEU A 640 9.09 -29.11 21.25
CA LEU A 640 9.88 -27.92 20.93
C LEU A 640 9.02 -26.76 20.39
N TRP A 641 8.08 -27.03 19.48
CA TRP A 641 7.16 -25.99 18.99
C TRP A 641 6.29 -25.44 20.11
N ARG A 642 5.66 -26.32 20.91
CA ARG A 642 4.81 -25.91 22.04
C ARG A 642 5.57 -25.08 23.07
N ASN A 643 6.83 -25.43 23.35
CA ASN A 643 7.70 -24.67 24.24
C ASN A 643 8.02 -23.30 23.65
N MET A 644 8.28 -23.21 22.34
CA MET A 644 8.46 -21.92 21.66
C MET A 644 7.19 -21.08 21.74
N THR A 645 6.01 -21.64 21.48
CA THR A 645 4.73 -20.94 21.62
C THR A 645 4.51 -20.40 23.03
N ALA A 646 4.77 -21.21 24.07
CA ALA A 646 4.66 -20.76 25.46
C ALA A 646 5.64 -19.62 25.79
N GLU A 647 6.87 -19.71 25.29
CA GLU A 647 7.86 -18.67 25.45
C GLU A 647 7.49 -17.37 24.72
N LEU A 648 6.92 -17.47 23.51
CA LEU A 648 6.40 -16.34 22.76
C LEU A 648 5.24 -15.67 23.51
N LEU A 649 4.31 -16.42 24.10
CA LEU A 649 3.22 -15.84 24.90
C LEU A 649 3.75 -15.04 26.10
N SER A 650 4.75 -15.57 26.82
CA SER A 650 5.41 -14.83 27.90
C SER A 650 6.19 -13.60 27.40
N PHE A 651 6.79 -13.69 26.21
CA PHE A 651 7.39 -12.53 25.55
C PHE A 651 6.35 -11.45 25.23
N GLY A 652 5.15 -11.83 24.79
CA GLY A 652 4.04 -10.91 24.57
C GLY A 652 3.70 -10.07 25.80
N GLU A 653 3.68 -10.67 26.99
CA GLU A 653 3.44 -9.94 28.26
C GLU A 653 4.52 -8.85 28.51
N ARG A 654 5.77 -9.10 28.11
CA ARG A 654 6.86 -8.11 28.21
C ARG A 654 6.73 -7.00 27.17
N VAL A 655 6.31 -7.33 25.95
CA VAL A 655 6.02 -6.34 24.90
C VAL A 655 4.86 -5.44 25.33
N ASP A 656 3.79 -6.01 25.92
CA ASP A 656 2.65 -5.26 26.45
C ASP A 656 3.10 -4.27 27.54
N ALA A 657 3.91 -4.72 28.50
CA ALA A 657 4.46 -3.85 29.54
C ALA A 657 5.35 -2.72 28.98
N ARG A 658 6.15 -3.01 27.95
CA ARG A 658 6.94 -1.98 27.23
C ARG A 658 6.02 -0.99 26.52
N ASN A 659 4.95 -1.45 25.87
CA ASN A 659 3.96 -0.59 25.22
C ASN A 659 3.23 0.32 26.22
N GLU A 660 2.83 -0.20 27.38
CA GLU A 660 2.25 0.62 28.46
C GLU A 660 3.24 1.67 29.01
N ALA A 661 4.54 1.34 29.08
CA ALA A 661 5.57 2.29 29.46
C ALA A 661 5.77 3.39 28.40
N ARG A 662 5.76 3.02 27.11
CA ARG A 662 5.84 3.96 25.98
C ARG A 662 4.68 4.95 26.03
N GLU A 663 3.45 4.47 26.21
CA GLU A 663 2.27 5.34 26.31
C GLU A 663 2.32 6.29 27.51
N ARG A 664 2.74 5.81 28.68
CA ARG A 664 2.91 6.68 29.87
C ARG A 664 3.95 7.78 29.63
N ALA A 665 4.90 7.56 28.74
CA ALA A 665 5.89 8.55 28.31
C ALA A 665 5.41 9.43 27.13
N GLY A 666 4.15 9.31 26.70
CA GLY A 666 3.60 10.05 25.55
C GLY A 666 4.07 9.54 24.19
N ARG A 667 4.64 8.32 24.13
CA ARG A 667 5.12 7.65 22.92
C ARG A 667 4.11 6.63 22.40
N ARG A 668 4.27 6.22 21.15
CA ARG A 668 3.36 5.32 20.44
C ARG A 668 3.52 3.87 20.90
N ARG A 669 2.44 3.09 20.81
CA ARG A 669 2.55 1.63 20.96
C ARG A 669 3.22 1.04 19.73
N TYR A 670 4.08 0.06 19.96
CA TYR A 670 4.73 -0.69 18.89
C TYR A 670 4.30 -2.16 18.97
N ARG A 671 3.38 -2.56 18.10
CA ARG A 671 2.66 -3.84 18.19
C ARG A 671 3.17 -4.91 17.21
N VAL A 672 4.19 -4.60 16.43
CA VAL A 672 4.84 -5.53 15.46
C VAL A 672 5.25 -6.83 16.14
N PHE A 673 5.78 -6.75 17.37
CA PHE A 673 6.29 -7.91 18.11
C PHE A 673 5.30 -8.47 19.14
N GLU A 674 4.04 -8.03 19.14
CA GLU A 674 3.01 -8.73 19.90
C GLU A 674 2.78 -10.10 19.22
N PRO A 675 3.03 -11.25 19.88
CA PRO A 675 3.02 -12.57 19.21
C PRO A 675 1.71 -12.93 18.51
N ARG A 676 0.59 -12.34 18.96
CA ARG A 676 -0.75 -12.51 18.36
C ARG A 676 -0.88 -11.82 17.00
N ASN A 677 0.03 -10.91 16.70
CA ASN A 677 0.06 -10.08 15.50
C ASN A 677 1.13 -10.57 14.50
N ILE A 678 2.11 -11.33 14.97
CA ILE A 678 3.17 -11.86 14.12
C ILE A 678 2.61 -13.00 13.26
N GLU A 679 2.56 -12.78 11.96
CA GLU A 679 2.27 -13.82 10.96
C GLU A 679 3.48 -14.74 10.81
N THR A 680 3.25 -16.03 10.54
CA THR A 680 4.36 -17.00 10.48
C THR A 680 5.16 -16.92 9.19
N SER A 681 4.56 -16.39 8.11
CA SER A 681 5.16 -16.31 6.78
C SER A 681 4.62 -15.12 6.01
N VAL A 682 5.32 -14.81 4.91
CA VAL A 682 4.84 -13.88 3.90
C VAL A 682 3.73 -14.58 3.11
N ALA A 683 2.48 -14.23 3.39
CA ALA A 683 1.29 -14.85 2.79
C ALA A 683 0.30 -13.84 2.18
N VAL A 684 0.54 -12.54 2.35
CA VAL A 684 -0.23 -11.41 1.80
C VAL A 684 0.67 -10.29 1.31
#